data_AF-A0A0C1N4Z0-F1
#
_entry.id   AF-A0A0C1N4Z0-F1
#
_cell.length_a   1.000
_cell.length_b   1.000
_cell.length_c   1.000
_cell.angle_alpha   90.00
_cell.angle_beta   90.00
_cell.angle_gamma   90.00
#
_symmetry.space_group_name_H-M   'P 1'
#
loop_
_entity.id
_entity.type
_entity.pdbx_description
1 polymer ?
#
loop_
_entity_poly.entity_id
_entity_poly.type
_entity_poly.pdbx_seq_one_letter_code
_entity_poly.pdbx_strand_id
1 'polypeptide(L)'
;MVRILRCVLTRDCCFALNKSSDRFLKVVIPSVLSTLLCLVDIYDSAKAQPSTSSAPNPKTIPQPLAPALPGVVSYGDRVALNGRILPGAWLQQKSRTGKLNTHLNDGAIKQLLGVDLLNNNNPTQQPVQWFSPSTNPVVLTSVITTGYRYLDITNFANTAGWKIQANGNTLVISTPNAQVLNIRQDRQTLGDTIIINLNRPTPWQISQGLPVPKSPTSTLDADTAPPKPTSPPNREWVVTVEGIADPSLLAVREGESERGREERTSLSDRVPTPDSLIQKVEVANNQTIVRLSVPFGFAPRVNTLANPNRLSIEIRPDAMPERRIVWATGLTWRQQYLSLGQDSFPVTWLEINPRTSGIKLKPIWTNSDTMIGTAPLVQFAQQQTAVAAINGGYFNRNNRLPLGALRRDSLWLSGPILNRGAIAWNDSGQFYIDRLTLQESIIVPNKVELPILYLNSGYVQSGIARYTPAWGATYTPLTDNEVILVVQQNKILNQITAGKAGETAIPIPQDGYLLTFRGLATANALQLTVNSTIQIKSSTISTEFNRYSHIVGAGPLLLRNRQIVLDAKGEKFSDAFIAEKAVRSGICTTATGNLAIAAVHNRAGGAGPTLAEHAQLMQLLGCVNALNLDGGSSTSLYLGGQLLDRSPNTAARVHNGIGVFLGK
;
A
#
# COMPACT_ATOMS: atom_id res chain seq x y z
N MET A 1 16.17 34.91 25.48
CA MET A 1 16.76 36.28 25.43
C MET A 1 18.19 36.19 24.92
N VAL A 2 18.75 37.30 24.41
CA VAL A 2 20.00 37.32 23.63
C VAL A 2 21.09 38.12 24.37
N ARG A 3 22.33 37.60 24.41
CA ARG A 3 23.54 38.40 24.18
C ARG A 3 24.76 37.53 23.84
N ILE A 4 25.77 38.19 23.27
CA ILE A 4 26.93 37.66 22.54
C ILE A 4 28.17 38.42 23.04
N LEU A 5 29.32 37.77 23.25
CA LEU A 5 30.64 38.16 22.68
C LEU A 5 31.76 37.13 22.94
N ARG A 6 32.88 37.28 22.21
CA ARG A 6 34.19 36.63 22.40
C ARG A 6 35.12 37.57 23.26
N CYS A 7 36.45 37.45 23.44
CA CYS A 7 37.51 36.76 22.68
C CYS A 7 38.91 36.76 23.37
N VAL A 8 39.84 35.94 22.82
CA VAL A 8 41.34 36.00 22.83
C VAL A 8 42.15 35.76 24.13
N LEU A 9 43.09 34.79 24.04
CA LEU A 9 44.57 34.76 24.30
C LEU A 9 45.00 33.25 24.19
N THR A 10 46.17 32.75 23.77
CA THR A 10 47.45 33.24 23.17
C THR A 10 47.95 32.18 22.14
N ARG A 11 48.77 32.44 21.11
CA ARG A 11 50.26 32.50 21.01
C ARG A 11 51.04 31.30 21.64
N ASP A 12 52.05 30.69 20.99
CA ASP A 12 52.77 31.06 19.74
C ASP A 12 53.37 29.89 18.90
N CYS A 13 53.46 30.14 17.58
CA CYS A 13 54.43 29.73 16.53
C CYS A 13 55.19 28.38 16.49
N CYS A 14 55.18 27.72 15.31
CA CYS A 14 56.36 27.69 14.41
C CYS A 14 56.03 27.34 12.92
N PHE A 15 56.97 27.59 11.99
CA PHE A 15 56.88 27.41 10.52
C PHE A 15 57.53 26.06 10.05
N ALA A 16 57.57 25.60 8.78
CA ALA A 16 57.53 26.26 7.46
C ALA A 16 57.02 25.37 6.28
N LEU A 17 56.98 25.93 5.05
CA LEU A 17 56.70 25.24 3.76
C LEU A 17 57.80 25.53 2.70
N ASN A 18 58.01 24.63 1.72
CA ASN A 18 57.83 24.90 0.25
C ASN A 18 58.38 23.80 -0.72
N LYS A 19 57.68 23.63 -1.87
CA LYS A 19 58.13 23.48 -3.30
C LYS A 19 59.29 22.52 -3.72
N SER A 20 59.41 22.06 -4.98
CA SER A 20 58.46 21.83 -6.11
C SER A 20 59.14 21.12 -7.31
N SER A 21 58.40 20.28 -8.05
CA SER A 21 58.47 19.99 -9.52
C SER A 21 59.81 19.84 -10.29
N ASP A 22 59.90 18.81 -11.15
CA ASP A 22 60.01 19.02 -12.63
C ASP A 22 59.51 17.79 -13.47
N ARG A 23 59.69 17.82 -14.80
CA ARG A 23 58.96 17.04 -15.86
C ARG A 23 59.80 16.00 -16.66
N PHE A 24 59.16 15.42 -17.70
CA PHE A 24 59.69 14.65 -18.88
C PHE A 24 59.75 13.10 -18.74
N LEU A 25 59.42 12.24 -19.74
CA LEU A 25 58.67 12.39 -21.01
C LEU A 25 58.15 11.03 -21.61
N LYS A 26 57.02 11.07 -22.36
CA LYS A 26 56.42 10.15 -23.39
C LYS A 26 56.66 8.60 -23.44
N VAL A 27 55.53 7.86 -23.47
CA VAL A 27 55.02 6.87 -24.49
C VAL A 27 55.96 5.72 -24.98
N VAL A 28 55.58 4.43 -24.89
CA VAL A 28 54.84 3.57 -25.88
C VAL A 28 54.22 2.31 -25.20
N ILE A 29 53.19 1.68 -25.78
CA ILE A 29 52.55 0.39 -25.37
C ILE A 29 52.67 -0.65 -26.53
N PRO A 30 53.03 -1.92 -26.26
CA PRO A 30 52.09 -3.07 -26.39
C PRO A 30 52.26 -4.10 -25.23
N SER A 31 51.27 -4.76 -24.62
CA SER A 31 50.10 -5.55 -25.08
C SER A 31 50.44 -6.85 -25.84
N VAL A 32 50.35 -8.02 -25.19
CA VAL A 32 50.02 -9.37 -25.74
C VAL A 32 50.05 -10.45 -24.64
N LEU A 33 49.14 -11.45 -24.74
CA LEU A 33 49.03 -12.83 -24.17
C LEU A 33 49.75 -13.25 -22.85
N SER A 34 49.42 -14.32 -22.11
CA SER A 34 48.25 -15.22 -21.90
C SER A 34 48.79 -16.57 -21.38
N THR A 35 48.70 -16.83 -20.07
CA THR A 35 48.78 -18.14 -19.38
C THR A 35 48.26 -17.87 -17.96
N LEU A 36 47.32 -18.58 -17.31
CA LEU A 36 46.69 -19.91 -17.46
C LEU A 36 47.53 -21.11 -16.94
N LEU A 37 46.85 -21.90 -16.08
CA LEU A 37 47.19 -23.18 -15.42
C LEU A 37 48.06 -23.18 -14.12
N CYS A 38 47.45 -23.77 -13.08
CA CYS A 38 48.04 -24.56 -11.98
C CYS A 38 48.92 -23.85 -10.92
N LEU A 39 49.05 -24.34 -9.68
CA LEU A 39 48.69 -25.66 -9.11
C LEU A 39 47.59 -25.63 -8.02
N VAL A 40 47.25 -26.83 -7.52
CA VAL A 40 46.23 -27.16 -6.52
C VAL A 40 46.88 -27.59 -5.19
N ASP A 41 46.19 -27.30 -4.08
CA ASP A 41 46.24 -27.80 -2.70
C ASP A 41 47.40 -28.69 -2.21
N ILE A 42 47.95 -28.33 -1.04
CA ILE A 42 48.19 -29.27 0.07
C ILE A 42 47.66 -28.64 1.37
N TYR A 43 46.88 -29.41 2.14
CA TYR A 43 46.40 -29.10 3.50
C TYR A 43 47.46 -29.46 4.55
N ASP A 44 47.58 -28.68 5.63
CA ASP A 44 47.52 -29.25 6.99
C ASP A 44 47.14 -28.19 8.07
N SER A 45 47.14 -28.58 9.34
CA SER A 45 46.14 -28.15 10.32
C SER A 45 46.73 -27.41 11.54
N ALA A 46 46.11 -26.30 11.95
CA ALA A 46 46.43 -25.60 13.20
C ALA A 46 45.17 -25.18 13.99
N LYS A 47 45.22 -25.46 15.30
CA LYS A 47 44.12 -25.43 16.30
C LYS A 47 43.41 -24.08 16.46
N ALA A 48 42.16 -24.14 16.93
CA ALA A 48 41.27 -22.98 17.09
C ALA A 48 41.36 -22.28 18.47
N GLN A 49 41.02 -20.98 18.48
CA GLN A 49 40.41 -20.26 19.61
C GLN A 49 39.44 -19.18 19.04
N PRO A 50 38.54 -18.59 19.85
CA PRO A 50 37.19 -18.25 19.37
C PRO A 50 37.09 -16.94 18.57
N SER A 51 36.36 -16.98 17.46
CA SER A 51 35.94 -15.80 16.70
C SER A 51 34.81 -15.06 17.44
N THR A 52 35.05 -13.78 17.73
CA THR A 52 34.03 -12.88 18.26
C THR A 52 33.04 -12.43 17.17
N SER A 53 31.85 -12.01 17.59
CA SER A 53 30.90 -11.21 16.79
C SER A 53 30.59 -11.73 15.37
N SER A 54 29.63 -12.65 15.25
CA SER A 54 29.00 -12.95 13.97
C SER A 54 28.30 -11.72 13.39
N ALA A 55 28.96 -11.05 12.43
CA ALA A 55 28.33 -9.99 11.65
C ALA A 55 27.07 -10.53 10.96
N PRO A 56 25.98 -9.74 10.86
CA PRO A 56 24.75 -10.22 10.24
C PRO A 56 24.99 -10.54 8.76
N ASN A 57 24.72 -11.78 8.36
CA ASN A 57 24.80 -12.21 6.97
C ASN A 57 24.06 -11.20 6.06
N PRO A 58 24.67 -10.77 4.93
CA PRO A 58 23.98 -9.91 3.97
C PRO A 58 22.75 -10.64 3.47
N LYS A 59 21.57 -10.14 3.82
CA LYS A 59 20.30 -10.78 3.50
C LYS A 59 20.20 -10.97 1.99
N THR A 60 20.22 -12.21 1.53
CA THR A 60 19.96 -12.57 0.14
C THR A 60 18.64 -11.94 -0.28
N ILE A 61 18.65 -11.21 -1.40
CA ILE A 61 17.42 -10.66 -1.99
C ILE A 61 16.51 -11.85 -2.25
N PRO A 62 15.28 -11.89 -1.70
CA PRO A 62 14.38 -13.03 -1.91
C PRO A 62 14.16 -13.24 -3.41
N GLN A 63 14.47 -14.45 -3.90
CA GLN A 63 14.06 -14.83 -5.24
C GLN A 63 12.53 -14.92 -5.29
N PRO A 64 11.88 -14.56 -6.41
CA PRO A 64 10.44 -14.76 -6.56
C PRO A 64 10.11 -16.25 -6.44
N LEU A 65 8.98 -16.54 -5.79
CA LEU A 65 8.54 -17.92 -5.60
C LEU A 65 8.24 -18.58 -6.96
N ALA A 66 8.82 -19.76 -7.19
CA ALA A 66 8.70 -20.46 -8.46
C ALA A 66 7.22 -20.72 -8.86
N PRO A 67 6.79 -20.35 -10.09
CA PRO A 67 5.47 -20.64 -10.61
C PRO A 67 5.12 -22.13 -10.58
N ALA A 68 4.00 -22.46 -9.94
CA ALA A 68 3.48 -23.83 -9.87
C ALA A 68 2.70 -24.21 -11.15
N LEU A 69 3.32 -24.02 -12.31
CA LEU A 69 2.72 -24.28 -13.63
C LEU A 69 3.64 -25.16 -14.50
N PRO A 70 3.11 -26.23 -15.14
CA PRO A 70 3.88 -27.04 -16.07
C PRO A 70 4.48 -26.23 -17.23
N GLY A 71 5.68 -26.61 -17.66
CA GLY A 71 6.35 -26.02 -18.83
C GLY A 71 6.91 -24.61 -18.62
N VAL A 72 6.88 -24.03 -17.42
CA VAL A 72 7.60 -22.78 -17.12
C VAL A 72 9.10 -23.01 -17.24
N VAL A 73 9.77 -22.17 -18.05
CA VAL A 73 11.22 -22.24 -18.31
C VAL A 73 11.98 -21.02 -17.80
N SER A 74 11.28 -19.91 -17.53
CA SER A 74 11.86 -18.70 -16.94
C SER A 74 10.76 -17.87 -16.27
N TYR A 75 11.10 -17.06 -15.25
CA TYR A 75 10.15 -16.25 -14.49
C TYR A 75 10.86 -15.15 -13.68
N GLY A 76 10.12 -14.13 -13.25
CA GLY A 76 10.67 -13.08 -12.42
C GLY A 76 9.67 -12.05 -11.90
N ASP A 77 10.16 -11.06 -11.13
CA ASP A 77 9.40 -9.97 -10.49
C ASP A 77 9.63 -8.57 -11.09
N ARG A 78 10.45 -8.46 -12.14
CA ARG A 78 10.81 -7.19 -12.81
C ARG A 78 10.56 -7.21 -14.31
N VAL A 79 10.19 -6.05 -14.84
CA VAL A 79 10.16 -5.74 -16.27
C VAL A 79 11.13 -4.60 -16.55
N ALA A 80 12.02 -4.75 -17.53
CA ALA A 80 12.85 -3.68 -18.06
C ALA A 80 12.20 -3.13 -19.34
N LEU A 81 11.31 -2.14 -19.18
CA LEU A 81 10.63 -1.48 -20.29
C LEU A 81 11.52 -0.37 -20.85
N ASN A 82 11.98 -0.51 -22.10
CA ASN A 82 12.87 0.44 -22.78
C ASN A 82 14.09 0.85 -21.93
N GLY A 83 14.62 -0.10 -21.14
CA GLY A 83 15.76 0.08 -20.23
C GLY A 83 15.41 0.47 -18.79
N ARG A 84 14.18 0.94 -18.48
CA ARG A 84 13.75 1.20 -17.10
C ARG A 84 13.27 -0.07 -16.42
N ILE A 85 13.91 -0.43 -15.31
CA ILE A 85 13.49 -1.56 -14.46
C ILE A 85 12.33 -1.12 -13.57
N LEU A 86 11.19 -1.80 -13.69
CA LEU A 86 9.94 -1.57 -13.00
C LEU A 86 9.41 -2.89 -12.39
N PRO A 87 8.63 -2.85 -11.29
CA PRO A 87 8.05 -4.06 -10.71
C PRO A 87 6.96 -4.63 -11.63
N GLY A 88 7.00 -5.94 -11.89
CA GLY A 88 6.01 -6.63 -12.71
C GLY A 88 6.32 -8.12 -12.77
N ALA A 89 5.39 -8.95 -12.32
CA ALA A 89 5.57 -10.40 -12.25
C ALA A 89 5.33 -11.04 -13.62
N TRP A 90 6.26 -11.84 -14.08
CA TRP A 90 6.23 -12.46 -15.41
C TRP A 90 6.68 -13.93 -15.37
N LEU A 91 6.31 -14.68 -16.40
CA LEU A 91 6.78 -16.04 -16.65
C LEU A 91 6.80 -16.35 -18.16
N GLN A 92 7.66 -17.28 -18.56
CA GLN A 92 7.69 -17.84 -19.90
C GLN A 92 7.45 -19.34 -19.85
N GLN A 93 6.49 -19.82 -20.66
CA GLN A 93 6.14 -21.23 -20.78
C GLN A 93 6.53 -21.76 -22.16
N LYS A 94 7.12 -22.96 -22.19
CA LYS A 94 7.36 -23.72 -23.42
C LYS A 94 6.25 -24.75 -23.59
N SER A 95 5.47 -24.60 -24.66
CA SER A 95 4.41 -25.52 -25.04
C SER A 95 4.95 -26.90 -25.47
N ARG A 96 4.08 -27.91 -25.54
CA ARG A 96 4.43 -29.26 -26.05
C ARG A 96 4.93 -29.26 -27.49
N THR A 97 4.56 -28.27 -28.29
CA THR A 97 5.04 -28.06 -29.68
C THR A 97 6.30 -27.19 -29.75
N GLY A 98 6.93 -26.89 -28.61
CA GLY A 98 8.18 -26.14 -28.53
C GLY A 98 8.04 -24.61 -28.64
N LYS A 99 6.87 -24.08 -29.03
CA LYS A 99 6.59 -22.63 -29.01
C LYS A 99 6.74 -22.06 -27.60
N LEU A 100 7.43 -20.93 -27.48
CA LEU A 100 7.57 -20.15 -26.26
C LEU A 100 6.44 -19.12 -26.18
N ASN A 101 5.76 -19.06 -25.04
CA ASN A 101 4.75 -18.06 -24.71
C ASN A 101 5.26 -17.20 -23.53
N THR A 102 5.08 -15.89 -23.61
CA THR A 102 5.41 -14.94 -22.53
C THR A 102 4.12 -14.45 -21.87
N HIS A 103 4.07 -14.53 -20.55
CA HIS A 103 2.95 -14.11 -19.74
C HIS A 103 3.40 -13.03 -18.73
N LEU A 104 2.60 -11.98 -18.57
CA LEU A 104 2.86 -10.86 -17.67
C LEU A 104 1.62 -10.63 -16.79
N ASN A 105 1.79 -10.25 -15.52
CA ASN A 105 0.65 -10.06 -14.62
C ASN A 105 -0.26 -8.91 -15.09
N ASP A 106 -1.57 -9.08 -14.93
CA ASP A 106 -2.57 -8.14 -15.45
C ASP A 106 -2.41 -6.71 -14.87
N GLY A 107 -1.98 -6.61 -13.62
CA GLY A 107 -1.55 -5.35 -13.00
C GLY A 107 -0.39 -4.65 -13.71
N ALA A 108 0.67 -5.37 -14.10
CA ALA A 108 1.78 -4.76 -14.85
C ALA A 108 1.39 -4.42 -16.29
N ILE A 109 0.52 -5.22 -16.93
CA ILE A 109 -0.03 -4.91 -18.26
C ILE A 109 -0.80 -3.58 -18.22
N LYS A 110 -1.65 -3.39 -17.21
CA LYS A 110 -2.38 -2.13 -17.01
C LYS A 110 -1.47 -0.95 -16.62
N GLN A 111 -0.59 -1.14 -15.64
CA GLN A 111 0.18 -0.05 -15.02
C GLN A 111 1.44 0.35 -15.81
N LEU A 112 2.14 -0.59 -16.43
CA LEU A 112 3.39 -0.32 -17.14
C LEU A 112 3.17 -0.02 -18.62
N LEU A 113 2.14 -0.63 -19.23
CA LEU A 113 1.90 -0.61 -20.68
C LEU A 113 0.72 0.27 -21.12
N GLY A 114 -0.14 0.69 -20.18
CA GLY A 114 -1.31 1.52 -20.48
C GLY A 114 -2.43 0.77 -21.21
N VAL A 115 -2.47 -0.57 -21.06
CA VAL A 115 -3.50 -1.44 -21.65
C VAL A 115 -4.74 -1.44 -20.75
N ASP A 116 -5.92 -1.11 -21.28
CA ASP A 116 -7.13 -1.20 -20.48
C ASP A 116 -7.63 -2.66 -20.39
N LEU A 117 -8.05 -3.04 -19.18
CA LEU A 117 -8.64 -4.34 -18.89
C LEU A 117 -10.16 -4.17 -18.90
N LEU A 118 -10.80 -4.73 -19.93
CA LEU A 118 -12.24 -4.66 -20.14
C LEU A 118 -12.98 -5.73 -19.32
N ASN A 119 -14.31 -5.63 -19.30
CA ASN A 119 -15.17 -6.59 -18.61
C ASN A 119 -15.05 -8.01 -19.21
N ASN A 120 -15.09 -9.03 -18.35
CA ASN A 120 -15.13 -10.43 -18.76
C ASN A 120 -16.19 -11.22 -17.95
N ASN A 121 -16.52 -12.42 -18.43
CA ASN A 121 -17.37 -13.40 -17.72
C ASN A 121 -16.65 -14.72 -17.44
N ASN A 122 -15.42 -14.91 -17.94
CA ASN A 122 -14.63 -16.12 -17.81
C ASN A 122 -13.21 -15.75 -17.29
N PRO A 123 -12.76 -16.26 -16.14
CA PRO A 123 -11.47 -15.90 -15.55
C PRO A 123 -10.25 -16.33 -16.38
N THR A 124 -10.40 -17.27 -17.34
CA THR A 124 -9.31 -17.69 -18.25
C THR A 124 -9.17 -16.81 -19.50
N GLN A 125 -10.00 -15.77 -19.63
CA GLN A 125 -9.98 -14.82 -20.74
C GLN A 125 -10.00 -13.38 -20.23
N GLN A 126 -9.26 -12.50 -20.90
CA GLN A 126 -9.23 -11.07 -20.62
C GLN A 126 -9.29 -10.26 -21.92
N PRO A 127 -10.46 -9.70 -22.29
CA PRO A 127 -10.54 -8.70 -23.35
C PRO A 127 -9.80 -7.43 -22.93
N VAL A 128 -9.07 -6.81 -23.85
CA VAL A 128 -8.28 -5.60 -23.62
C VAL A 128 -8.44 -4.59 -24.75
N GLN A 129 -8.23 -3.31 -24.44
CA GLN A 129 -8.14 -2.22 -25.42
C GLN A 129 -6.80 -1.49 -25.29
N TRP A 130 -6.09 -1.35 -26.41
CA TRP A 130 -4.82 -0.61 -26.50
C TRP A 130 -4.58 -0.17 -27.94
N PHE A 131 -4.89 1.09 -28.24
CA PHE A 131 -4.87 1.67 -29.60
C PHE A 131 -5.62 0.82 -30.64
N SER A 132 -6.73 0.23 -30.21
CA SER A 132 -7.58 -0.70 -30.97
C SER A 132 -9.04 -0.20 -31.00
N PRO A 133 -9.84 -0.55 -32.02
CA PRO A 133 -11.28 -0.29 -32.00
C PRO A 133 -11.96 -0.98 -30.81
N SER A 134 -12.92 -0.31 -30.19
CA SER A 134 -13.72 -0.85 -29.06
C SER A 134 -14.72 -1.93 -29.49
N THR A 135 -15.04 -2.02 -30.79
CA THR A 135 -16.01 -2.97 -31.36
C THR A 135 -15.51 -4.40 -31.50
N ASN A 136 -14.19 -4.62 -31.46
CA ASN A 136 -13.58 -5.96 -31.51
C ASN A 136 -12.29 -5.99 -30.67
N PRO A 137 -12.40 -6.08 -29.34
CA PRO A 137 -11.25 -6.06 -28.44
C PRO A 137 -10.40 -7.32 -28.54
N VAL A 138 -9.09 -7.18 -28.35
CA VAL A 138 -8.16 -8.32 -28.32
C VAL A 138 -8.42 -9.13 -27.05
N VAL A 139 -8.61 -10.44 -27.15
CA VAL A 139 -8.81 -11.32 -25.99
C VAL A 139 -7.52 -12.09 -25.69
N LEU A 140 -6.94 -11.84 -24.52
CA LEU A 140 -5.76 -12.54 -24.02
C LEU A 140 -6.17 -13.73 -23.16
N THR A 141 -5.53 -14.88 -23.34
CA THR A 141 -5.67 -16.05 -22.45
C THR A 141 -4.99 -15.76 -21.12
N SER A 142 -5.58 -16.19 -20.00
CA SER A 142 -5.05 -15.94 -18.66
C SER A 142 -4.95 -17.17 -17.77
N VAL A 143 -3.91 -17.18 -16.94
CA VAL A 143 -3.56 -18.26 -15.99
C VAL A 143 -3.21 -17.66 -14.63
N ILE A 144 -3.45 -18.38 -13.54
CA ILE A 144 -3.26 -17.88 -12.17
C ILE A 144 -2.28 -18.78 -11.44
N THR A 145 -1.27 -18.20 -10.79
CA THR A 145 -0.31 -18.91 -9.93
C THR A 145 0.43 -17.91 -9.03
N THR A 146 1.00 -18.38 -7.92
CA THR A 146 1.93 -17.59 -7.07
C THR A 146 1.40 -16.21 -6.60
N GLY A 147 0.09 -16.04 -6.43
CA GLY A 147 -0.53 -14.76 -6.05
C GLY A 147 -0.90 -13.81 -7.22
N TYR A 148 -0.59 -14.18 -8.46
CA TYR A 148 -0.78 -13.34 -9.65
C TYR A 148 -1.66 -14.01 -10.71
N ARG A 149 -2.39 -13.19 -11.48
CA ARG A 149 -3.05 -13.57 -12.73
C ARG A 149 -2.24 -13.01 -13.89
N TYR A 150 -1.72 -13.90 -14.72
CA TYR A 150 -0.90 -13.56 -15.87
C TYR A 150 -1.73 -13.67 -17.15
N LEU A 151 -1.56 -12.73 -18.07
CA LEU A 151 -2.13 -12.78 -19.43
C LEU A 151 -1.02 -13.17 -20.42
N ASP A 152 -1.32 -14.04 -21.38
CA ASP A 152 -0.42 -14.31 -22.51
C ASP A 152 -0.32 -13.07 -23.42
N ILE A 153 0.84 -12.43 -23.44
CA ILE A 153 1.11 -11.24 -24.25
C ILE A 153 1.84 -11.56 -25.55
N THR A 154 2.10 -12.83 -25.87
CA THR A 154 3.01 -13.24 -26.97
C THR A 154 2.56 -12.70 -28.33
N ASN A 155 1.30 -12.97 -28.71
CA ASN A 155 0.78 -12.50 -29.98
C ASN A 155 0.55 -10.97 -29.97
N PHE A 156 0.12 -10.41 -28.83
CA PHE A 156 -0.10 -8.98 -28.64
C PHE A 156 1.18 -8.16 -28.84
N ALA A 157 2.28 -8.58 -28.18
CA ALA A 157 3.60 -7.98 -28.32
C ALA A 157 4.15 -8.08 -29.75
N ASN A 158 3.97 -9.24 -30.41
CA ASN A 158 4.36 -9.42 -31.80
C ASN A 158 3.61 -8.45 -32.74
N THR A 159 2.28 -8.31 -32.60
CA THR A 159 1.47 -7.36 -33.37
C THR A 159 1.86 -5.90 -33.09
N ALA A 160 2.24 -5.57 -31.85
CA ALA A 160 2.76 -4.24 -31.49
C ALA A 160 4.22 -3.99 -31.92
N GLY A 161 4.90 -5.00 -32.48
CA GLY A 161 6.29 -4.92 -32.94
C GLY A 161 7.33 -4.89 -31.82
N TRP A 162 6.99 -5.40 -30.63
CA TRP A 162 7.87 -5.41 -29.46
C TRP A 162 8.88 -6.55 -29.51
N LYS A 163 10.08 -6.32 -28.97
CA LYS A 163 11.08 -7.36 -28.71
C LYS A 163 11.04 -7.73 -27.23
N ILE A 164 10.99 -9.02 -26.94
CA ILE A 164 10.89 -9.56 -25.57
C ILE A 164 12.03 -10.57 -25.33
N GLN A 165 12.73 -10.42 -24.21
CA GLN A 165 13.80 -11.34 -23.80
C GLN A 165 13.83 -11.52 -22.27
N ALA A 166 13.92 -12.76 -21.80
CA ALA A 166 14.19 -13.05 -20.40
C ALA A 166 15.67 -12.84 -20.07
N ASN A 167 15.97 -12.15 -18.96
CA ASN A 167 17.32 -11.98 -18.42
C ASN A 167 17.29 -12.17 -16.89
N GLY A 168 17.54 -13.41 -16.45
CA GLY A 168 17.40 -13.80 -15.05
C GLY A 168 15.99 -13.48 -14.52
N ASN A 169 15.93 -12.66 -13.47
CA ASN A 169 14.69 -12.19 -12.83
C ASN A 169 13.95 -11.07 -13.61
N THR A 170 14.48 -10.60 -14.75
CA THR A 170 13.95 -9.42 -15.46
C THR A 170 13.49 -9.76 -16.88
N LEU A 171 12.24 -9.40 -17.22
CA LEU A 171 11.74 -9.44 -18.58
C LEU A 171 12.10 -8.13 -19.30
N VAL A 172 13.03 -8.18 -20.25
CA VAL A 172 13.34 -7.04 -21.11
C VAL A 172 12.25 -6.91 -22.16
N ILE A 173 11.62 -5.73 -22.24
CA ILE A 173 10.65 -5.37 -23.28
C ILE A 173 11.15 -4.10 -23.96
N SER A 174 11.46 -4.20 -25.25
CA SER A 174 11.83 -3.06 -26.09
C SER A 174 10.73 -2.80 -27.11
N THR A 175 10.10 -1.63 -27.05
CA THR A 175 9.07 -1.20 -28.00
C THR A 175 9.69 -0.37 -29.13
N PRO A 176 9.07 -0.32 -30.33
CA PRO A 176 9.52 0.59 -31.38
C PRO A 176 9.44 2.05 -30.94
N ASN A 177 10.42 2.87 -31.36
CA ASN A 177 10.43 4.31 -31.08
C ASN A 177 9.15 4.98 -31.61
N ALA A 178 8.43 5.67 -30.73
CA ALA A 178 7.29 6.50 -31.08
C ALA A 178 7.62 8.00 -30.96
N GLN A 179 6.82 8.83 -31.62
CA GLN A 179 6.88 10.29 -31.53
C GLN A 179 5.55 10.84 -31.05
N VAL A 180 5.59 11.80 -30.14
CA VAL A 180 4.44 12.66 -29.81
C VAL A 180 4.42 13.80 -30.82
N LEU A 181 3.39 13.78 -31.68
CA LEU A 181 3.25 14.69 -32.82
C LEU A 181 2.57 16.01 -32.45
N ASN A 182 1.70 15.99 -31.44
CA ASN A 182 0.96 17.17 -30.96
C ASN A 182 0.41 16.86 -29.55
N ILE A 183 0.39 17.87 -28.67
CA ILE A 183 -0.35 17.86 -27.41
C ILE A 183 -1.28 19.08 -27.42
N ARG A 184 -2.60 18.87 -27.37
CA ARG A 184 -3.59 19.95 -27.28
C ARG A 184 -4.54 19.79 -26.10
N GLN A 185 -5.17 20.88 -25.69
CA GLN A 185 -6.11 20.97 -24.59
C GLN A 185 -7.44 21.54 -25.10
N ASP A 186 -8.44 20.68 -25.26
CA ASP A 186 -9.77 21.01 -25.73
C ASP A 186 -10.70 21.19 -24.51
N ARG A 187 -11.22 22.41 -24.27
CA ARG A 187 -12.15 22.69 -23.14
C ARG A 187 -13.54 22.11 -23.42
N GLN A 188 -14.17 21.47 -22.42
CA GLN A 188 -15.55 20.96 -22.52
C GLN A 188 -16.38 21.30 -21.27
N THR A 189 -17.70 21.12 -21.34
CA THR A 189 -18.65 21.46 -20.25
C THR A 189 -18.51 20.61 -18.99
N LEU A 190 -17.99 19.39 -19.10
CA LEU A 190 -17.74 18.48 -17.98
C LEU A 190 -16.30 18.56 -17.44
N GLY A 191 -15.43 19.36 -18.07
CA GLY A 191 -14.02 19.48 -17.77
C GLY A 191 -13.14 19.56 -19.03
N ASP A 192 -11.83 19.66 -18.84
CA ASP A 192 -10.87 19.77 -19.94
C ASP A 192 -10.46 18.39 -20.48
N THR A 193 -10.24 18.28 -21.79
CA THR A 193 -9.71 17.07 -22.43
C THR A 193 -8.36 17.35 -23.08
N ILE A 194 -7.32 16.62 -22.69
CA ILE A 194 -6.00 16.68 -23.31
C ILE A 194 -5.88 15.55 -24.32
N ILE A 195 -5.51 15.88 -25.57
CA ILE A 195 -5.29 14.89 -26.63
C ILE A 195 -3.81 14.91 -27.03
N ILE A 196 -3.16 13.76 -26.88
CA ILE A 196 -1.78 13.52 -27.34
C ILE A 196 -1.87 12.71 -28.63
N ASN A 197 -1.49 13.31 -29.76
CA ASN A 197 -1.39 12.65 -31.06
C ASN A 197 -0.06 11.89 -31.17
N LEU A 198 -0.08 10.64 -31.62
CA LEU A 198 1.09 9.78 -31.72
C LEU A 198 1.29 9.28 -33.16
N ASN A 199 2.54 9.09 -33.59
CA ASN A 199 2.82 8.46 -34.89
C ASN A 199 2.45 6.95 -34.91
N ARG A 200 2.51 6.27 -33.76
CA ARG A 200 2.20 4.84 -33.61
C ARG A 200 1.74 4.50 -32.18
N PRO A 201 1.10 3.33 -31.95
CA PRO A 201 0.84 2.82 -30.61
C PRO A 201 2.13 2.71 -29.79
N THR A 202 2.13 3.20 -28.55
CA THR A 202 3.28 3.09 -27.64
C THR A 202 2.84 3.02 -26.18
N PRO A 203 3.60 2.36 -25.28
CA PRO A 203 3.23 2.29 -23.87
C PRO A 203 3.11 3.68 -23.23
N TRP A 204 2.22 3.79 -22.26
CA TRP A 204 2.03 4.99 -21.48
C TRP A 204 1.67 4.63 -20.03
N GLN A 205 1.91 5.58 -19.13
CA GLN A 205 1.73 5.42 -17.70
C GLN A 205 1.09 6.70 -17.15
N ILE A 206 0.33 6.58 -16.06
CA ILE A 206 -0.23 7.74 -15.36
C ILE A 206 -0.13 7.54 -13.85
N SER A 207 0.29 8.58 -13.14
CA SER A 207 0.43 8.57 -11.69
C SER A 207 -0.08 9.87 -11.08
N GLN A 208 -0.70 9.78 -9.91
CA GLN A 208 -1.04 10.95 -9.11
C GLN A 208 0.20 11.37 -8.31
N GLY A 209 0.58 12.64 -8.41
CA GLY A 209 1.68 13.26 -7.66
C GLY A 209 1.22 13.84 -6.32
N LEU A 210 1.98 14.81 -5.82
CA LEU A 210 1.68 15.51 -4.58
C LEU A 210 0.60 16.59 -4.76
N PRO A 211 0.03 17.13 -3.67
CA PRO A 211 -0.72 18.38 -3.75
C PRO A 211 0.18 19.52 -4.27
N VAL A 212 -0.29 20.26 -5.28
CA VAL A 212 0.42 21.42 -5.82
C VAL A 212 0.40 22.54 -4.78
N PRO A 213 1.55 23.08 -4.36
CA PRO A 213 1.57 24.23 -3.47
C PRO A 213 0.86 25.42 -4.13
N LYS A 214 -0.09 26.04 -3.43
CA LYS A 214 -0.59 27.35 -3.84
C LYS A 214 0.52 28.37 -3.61
N SER A 215 0.90 29.11 -4.65
CA SER A 215 1.84 30.23 -4.54
C SER A 215 1.34 31.21 -3.46
N PRO A 216 2.22 31.77 -2.62
CA PRO A 216 1.82 32.82 -1.69
C PRO A 216 1.31 34.01 -2.50
N THR A 217 0.08 34.47 -2.22
CA THR A 217 -0.43 35.74 -2.71
C THR A 217 0.51 36.86 -2.26
N SER A 218 0.90 37.74 -3.18
CA SER A 218 1.85 38.81 -2.91
C SER A 218 1.38 39.74 -1.80
N THR A 219 2.31 40.14 -0.94
CA THR A 219 2.06 40.97 0.24
C THR A 219 1.67 42.40 -0.13
N LEU A 220 0.46 42.79 0.27
CA LEU A 220 0.17 44.13 0.78
C LEU A 220 -0.34 43.97 2.22
N ASP A 221 -0.11 44.98 3.05
CA ASP A 221 -0.48 45.08 4.47
C ASP A 221 -0.01 43.94 5.39
N ALA A 222 1.23 44.07 5.85
CA ALA A 222 1.90 43.16 6.79
C ALA A 222 1.45 43.34 8.26
N ASP A 223 0.13 43.31 8.52
CA ASP A 223 -0.42 43.17 9.88
C ASP A 223 -1.73 42.37 9.97
N THR A 224 -2.12 41.67 8.88
CA THR A 224 -3.27 40.74 8.88
C THR A 224 -2.81 39.31 8.60
N ALA A 225 -3.25 38.34 9.40
CA ALA A 225 -2.95 36.93 9.15
C ALA A 225 -3.56 36.48 7.81
N PRO A 226 -2.78 35.82 6.91
CA PRO A 226 -3.24 35.55 5.55
C PRO A 226 -4.50 34.65 5.55
N PRO A 227 -5.52 34.97 4.74
CA PRO A 227 -6.79 34.26 4.77
C PRO A 227 -6.60 32.79 4.41
N LYS A 228 -7.12 31.92 5.28
CA LYS A 228 -6.99 30.46 5.13
C LYS A 228 -7.66 30.03 3.82
N PRO A 229 -6.95 29.38 2.88
CA PRO A 229 -7.45 29.19 1.51
C PRO A 229 -8.74 28.37 1.51
N THR A 230 -9.79 28.92 0.89
CA THR A 230 -11.16 28.40 0.91
C THR A 230 -11.37 27.11 0.13
N SER A 231 -10.52 26.84 -0.87
CA SER A 231 -10.50 25.58 -1.63
C SER A 231 -9.25 24.74 -1.32
N PRO A 232 -9.36 23.39 -1.32
CA PRO A 232 -8.19 22.52 -1.29
C PRO A 232 -7.23 22.79 -2.46
N PRO A 233 -5.92 22.48 -2.34
CA PRO A 233 -4.99 22.56 -3.46
C PRO A 233 -5.28 21.52 -4.54
N ASN A 234 -4.91 21.85 -5.78
CA ASN A 234 -4.90 20.92 -6.91
C ASN A 234 -3.94 19.74 -6.63
N ARG A 235 -4.13 18.63 -7.35
CA ARG A 235 -3.22 17.48 -7.34
C ARG A 235 -2.36 17.52 -8.60
N GLU A 236 -1.05 17.32 -8.44
CA GLU A 236 -0.21 16.96 -9.58
C GLU A 236 -0.71 15.61 -10.13
N TRP A 237 -0.76 15.48 -11.45
CA TRP A 237 -0.75 14.19 -12.13
C TRP A 237 0.33 14.19 -13.20
N VAL A 238 1.03 13.07 -13.34
CA VAL A 238 2.11 12.90 -14.31
C VAL A 238 1.69 11.83 -15.30
N VAL A 239 1.58 12.21 -16.57
CA VAL A 239 1.36 11.31 -17.71
C VAL A 239 2.70 11.11 -18.41
N THR A 240 3.10 9.87 -18.58
CA THR A 240 4.38 9.51 -19.19
C THR A 240 4.13 8.64 -20.41
N VAL A 241 4.75 8.96 -21.55
CA VAL A 241 4.58 8.26 -22.83
C VAL A 241 5.94 7.76 -23.32
N GLU A 242 6.01 6.50 -23.76
CA GLU A 242 7.20 5.89 -24.39
C GLU A 242 7.38 6.41 -25.84
N GLY A 243 7.64 7.71 -25.96
CA GLY A 243 7.90 8.36 -27.24
C GLY A 243 8.44 9.77 -27.03
N ILE A 244 9.20 10.26 -28.00
CA ILE A 244 9.87 11.58 -27.93
C ILE A 244 8.95 12.63 -28.56
N ALA A 245 8.75 13.75 -27.87
CA ALA A 245 8.01 14.88 -28.42
C ALA A 245 8.81 15.59 -29.51
N ASP A 246 8.10 16.08 -30.53
CA ASP A 246 8.67 17.05 -31.46
C ASP A 246 9.21 18.26 -30.66
N PRO A 247 10.45 18.75 -30.92
CA PRO A 247 11.03 19.86 -30.18
C PRO A 247 10.18 21.13 -30.14
N SER A 248 9.32 21.37 -31.14
CA SER A 248 8.38 22.50 -31.15
C SER A 248 7.37 22.45 -29.99
N LEU A 249 7.02 21.26 -29.49
CA LEU A 249 6.11 21.07 -28.35
C LEU A 249 6.75 21.39 -26.99
N LEU A 250 8.09 21.47 -26.94
CA LEU A 250 8.83 21.83 -25.72
C LEU A 250 8.88 23.35 -25.47
N ALA A 251 8.57 24.16 -26.49
CA ALA A 251 8.49 25.62 -26.39
C ALA A 251 7.12 26.13 -25.87
N VAL A 252 6.17 25.23 -25.61
CA VAL A 252 4.80 25.59 -25.24
C VAL A 252 4.72 25.98 -23.75
N ARG A 253 4.38 27.26 -23.50
CA ARG A 253 4.04 27.90 -22.21
C ARG A 253 5.18 28.36 -21.28
N GLU A 254 6.11 29.14 -21.81
CA GLU A 254 6.55 30.38 -21.12
C GLU A 254 5.89 31.65 -21.68
N GLY A 255 5.15 31.59 -22.79
CA GLY A 255 4.56 32.78 -23.42
C GLY A 255 3.35 32.54 -24.32
N GLU A 256 2.19 32.17 -23.77
CA GLU A 256 0.89 32.29 -24.45
C GLU A 256 0.17 33.60 -24.07
N SER A 257 0.85 34.74 -24.27
CA SER A 257 0.28 36.09 -24.06
C SER A 257 1.04 37.18 -24.84
N GLU A 258 1.12 37.10 -26.17
CA GLU A 258 1.41 38.27 -27.05
C GLU A 258 1.28 37.94 -28.57
N ARG A 259 0.11 37.46 -29.02
CA ARG A 259 -0.30 37.50 -30.45
C ARG A 259 -1.82 37.75 -30.57
N GLY A 260 -2.22 39.02 -30.52
CA GLY A 260 -3.63 39.41 -30.61
C GLY A 260 -4.00 40.67 -29.83
N ARG A 261 -3.15 41.70 -29.80
CA ARG A 261 -3.45 43.04 -29.29
C ARG A 261 -2.50 44.08 -29.86
N GLU A 262 -2.86 44.62 -31.02
CA GLU A 262 -2.45 45.99 -31.36
C GLU A 262 -3.30 46.95 -30.51
N GLU A 263 -2.72 48.10 -30.17
CA GLU A 263 -3.33 49.24 -29.46
C GLU A 263 -4.22 48.96 -28.23
N ARG A 264 -3.61 49.04 -27.03
CA ARG A 264 -3.90 50.15 -26.09
C ARG A 264 -2.96 50.17 -24.88
N THR A 265 -2.62 51.38 -24.45
CA THR A 265 -1.74 51.69 -23.32
C THR A 265 -2.49 51.82 -22.00
N SER A 266 -2.13 50.98 -21.01
CA SER A 266 -2.37 51.26 -19.58
C SER A 266 -1.53 50.33 -18.71
N LEU A 267 -0.82 50.86 -17.71
CA LEU A 267 -0.14 50.03 -16.71
C LEU A 267 -1.13 49.54 -15.66
N SER A 268 -1.20 48.22 -15.45
CA SER A 268 -1.78 47.60 -14.25
C SER A 268 -1.35 46.13 -14.15
N ASP A 269 -0.82 45.76 -12.97
CA ASP A 269 -0.74 44.43 -12.35
C ASP A 269 -0.68 43.18 -13.26
N ARG A 270 0.54 42.74 -13.61
CA ARG A 270 0.79 41.35 -14.06
C ARG A 270 0.75 40.39 -12.85
N VAL A 271 -0.45 40.01 -12.43
CA VAL A 271 -0.71 38.93 -11.46
C VAL A 271 -0.25 37.59 -12.05
N PRO A 272 0.47 36.72 -11.30
CA PRO A 272 0.86 35.40 -11.80
C PRO A 272 -0.36 34.46 -11.95
N THR A 273 -0.34 33.59 -12.97
CA THR A 273 -1.47 32.72 -13.36
C THR A 273 -1.24 31.24 -13.00
N PRO A 274 -1.66 30.77 -11.81
CA PRO A 274 -1.42 29.38 -11.37
C PRO A 274 -2.32 28.32 -12.04
N ASP A 275 -3.34 28.71 -12.79
CA ASP A 275 -4.49 27.87 -13.14
C ASP A 275 -4.39 27.11 -14.49
N SER A 276 -3.22 27.06 -15.13
CA SER A 276 -3.05 26.22 -16.35
C SER A 276 -3.09 24.73 -15.98
N LEU A 277 -4.01 23.98 -16.59
CA LEU A 277 -4.09 22.52 -16.40
C LEU A 277 -2.78 21.84 -16.77
N ILE A 278 -2.23 22.10 -17.96
CA ILE A 278 -0.88 21.63 -18.33
C ILE A 278 0.14 22.58 -17.70
N GLN A 279 0.97 22.04 -16.80
CA GLN A 279 2.00 22.79 -16.07
C GLN A 279 3.38 22.67 -16.72
N LYS A 280 3.69 21.51 -17.32
CA LYS A 280 4.96 21.27 -18.01
C LYS A 280 4.83 20.14 -19.03
N VAL A 281 5.54 20.27 -20.14
CA VAL A 281 5.93 19.16 -21.03
C VAL A 281 7.46 19.07 -21.00
N GLU A 282 8.00 17.88 -20.76
CA GLU A 282 9.46 17.64 -20.77
C GLU A 282 9.79 16.30 -21.42
N VAL A 283 10.92 16.23 -22.14
CA VAL A 283 11.46 14.95 -22.65
C VAL A 283 12.66 14.53 -21.80
N ALA A 284 12.59 13.32 -21.26
CA ALA A 284 13.66 12.72 -20.46
C ALA A 284 13.69 11.20 -20.68
N ASN A 285 14.90 10.61 -20.77
CA ASN A 285 15.08 9.16 -20.92
C ASN A 285 14.24 8.53 -22.06
N ASN A 286 14.15 9.22 -23.20
CA ASN A 286 13.33 8.88 -24.37
C ASN A 286 11.81 8.79 -24.14
N GLN A 287 11.32 9.33 -23.01
CA GLN A 287 9.89 9.51 -22.73
C GLN A 287 9.49 10.98 -22.87
N THR A 288 8.22 11.21 -23.20
CA THR A 288 7.56 12.51 -23.02
C THR A 288 6.79 12.47 -21.71
N ILE A 289 7.00 13.45 -20.85
CA ILE A 289 6.39 13.60 -19.53
C ILE A 289 5.53 14.86 -19.56
N VAL A 290 4.24 14.72 -19.25
CA VAL A 290 3.27 15.82 -19.18
C VAL A 290 2.79 15.93 -17.73
N ARG A 291 3.03 17.09 -17.10
CA ARG A 291 2.63 17.39 -15.72
C ARG A 291 1.35 18.22 -15.73
N LEU A 292 0.39 17.81 -14.91
CA LEU A 292 -0.96 18.38 -14.85
C LEU A 292 -1.28 18.90 -13.45
N SER A 293 -1.87 20.09 -13.35
CA SER A 293 -2.48 20.62 -12.12
C SER A 293 -3.98 20.35 -12.15
N VAL A 294 -4.40 19.20 -11.63
CA VAL A 294 -5.80 18.76 -11.67
C VAL A 294 -6.57 19.28 -10.46
N PRO A 295 -7.77 19.89 -10.64
CA PRO A 295 -8.61 20.36 -9.53
C PRO A 295 -8.90 19.29 -8.48
N PHE A 296 -9.09 19.72 -7.23
CA PHE A 296 -9.54 18.79 -6.18
C PHE A 296 -10.91 18.21 -6.52
N GLY A 297 -11.09 16.90 -6.30
CA GLY A 297 -12.32 16.18 -6.66
C GLY A 297 -12.42 15.78 -8.14
N PHE A 298 -11.44 16.14 -8.96
CA PHE A 298 -11.29 15.71 -10.36
C PHE A 298 -10.14 14.70 -10.50
N ALA A 299 -10.20 13.89 -11.56
CA ALA A 299 -9.14 12.96 -11.95
C ALA A 299 -9.10 12.77 -13.48
N PRO A 300 -7.97 12.29 -14.03
CA PRO A 300 -7.87 11.91 -15.44
C PRO A 300 -8.51 10.54 -15.72
N ARG A 301 -9.47 10.49 -16.64
CA ARG A 301 -9.88 9.28 -17.35
C ARG A 301 -9.07 9.20 -18.64
N VAL A 302 -8.39 8.08 -18.89
CA VAL A 302 -7.48 7.94 -20.04
C VAL A 302 -7.97 6.84 -20.98
N ASN A 303 -8.13 7.19 -22.25
CA ASN A 303 -8.62 6.33 -23.33
C ASN A 303 -7.59 6.28 -24.47
N THR A 304 -7.35 5.11 -25.06
CA THR A 304 -6.52 4.97 -26.28
C THR A 304 -7.41 4.80 -27.51
N LEU A 305 -7.07 5.52 -28.58
CA LEU A 305 -7.80 5.53 -29.85
C LEU A 305 -6.88 5.15 -31.02
N ALA A 306 -7.41 4.37 -31.95
CA ALA A 306 -6.78 4.11 -33.24
C ALA A 306 -7.11 5.21 -34.28
N ASN A 307 -6.38 5.21 -35.40
CA ASN A 307 -6.73 5.87 -36.67
C ASN A 307 -7.25 7.33 -36.55
N PRO A 308 -6.38 8.33 -36.26
CA PRO A 308 -4.96 8.20 -35.91
C PRO A 308 -4.75 7.84 -34.43
N ASN A 309 -3.56 7.31 -34.12
CA ASN A 309 -3.17 6.89 -32.78
C ASN A 309 -3.17 8.08 -31.82
N ARG A 310 -4.02 8.03 -30.77
CA ARG A 310 -4.20 9.12 -29.82
C ARG A 310 -4.36 8.59 -28.40
N LEU A 311 -3.79 9.32 -27.45
CA LEU A 311 -4.14 9.23 -26.03
C LEU A 311 -5.11 10.38 -25.71
N SER A 312 -6.29 10.05 -25.20
CA SER A 312 -7.32 11.01 -24.80
C SER A 312 -7.44 11.01 -23.28
N ILE A 313 -7.26 12.16 -22.65
CA ILE A 313 -7.16 12.33 -21.20
C ILE A 313 -8.24 13.34 -20.77
N GLU A 314 -9.39 12.83 -20.32
CA GLU A 314 -10.51 13.65 -19.83
C GLU A 314 -10.31 13.97 -18.35
N ILE A 315 -10.22 15.25 -17.98
CA ILE A 315 -10.12 15.70 -16.59
C ILE A 315 -11.53 15.97 -16.06
N ARG A 316 -12.08 15.02 -15.30
CA ARG A 316 -13.51 15.00 -14.93
C ARG A 316 -13.72 14.52 -13.48
N PRO A 317 -14.85 14.86 -12.81
CA PRO A 317 -15.09 14.47 -11.42
C PRO A 317 -15.51 12.99 -11.29
N ASP A 318 -16.07 12.42 -12.35
CA ASP A 318 -16.57 11.06 -12.47
C ASP A 318 -15.61 10.12 -13.24
N ALA A 319 -14.29 10.38 -13.16
CA ALA A 319 -13.29 9.79 -14.06
C ALA A 319 -13.12 8.27 -13.98
N MET A 320 -13.51 7.62 -12.88
CA MET A 320 -13.35 6.17 -12.76
C MET A 320 -14.21 5.46 -13.83
N PRO A 321 -13.64 4.58 -14.68
CA PRO A 321 -14.46 3.76 -15.58
C PRO A 321 -15.17 2.68 -14.76
N GLU A 322 -16.36 2.24 -15.18
CA GLU A 322 -16.98 1.07 -14.57
C GLU A 322 -16.28 -0.21 -15.00
N ARG A 323 -16.11 -1.18 -14.09
CA ARG A 323 -15.63 -2.53 -14.45
C ARG A 323 -16.36 -3.63 -13.67
N ARG A 324 -16.43 -4.80 -14.30
CA ARG A 324 -16.71 -6.10 -13.70
C ARG A 324 -15.79 -7.13 -14.37
N ILE A 325 -14.77 -7.56 -13.64
CA ILE A 325 -13.81 -8.57 -14.07
C ILE A 325 -13.90 -9.77 -13.13
N VAL A 326 -14.39 -10.89 -13.64
CA VAL A 326 -14.24 -12.21 -13.02
C VAL A 326 -12.75 -12.56 -13.12
N TRP A 327 -12.03 -12.35 -12.02
CA TRP A 327 -10.57 -12.44 -11.97
C TRP A 327 -10.12 -13.88 -11.72
N ALA A 328 -10.77 -14.55 -10.76
CA ALA A 328 -10.69 -16.00 -10.56
C ALA A 328 -12.10 -16.57 -10.31
N THR A 329 -12.24 -17.90 -10.35
CA THR A 329 -13.47 -18.57 -9.91
C THR A 329 -13.76 -18.18 -8.46
N GLY A 330 -14.91 -17.56 -8.21
CA GLY A 330 -15.29 -17.06 -6.88
C GLY A 330 -14.65 -15.73 -6.45
N LEU A 331 -13.89 -15.04 -7.31
CA LEU A 331 -13.29 -13.73 -7.02
C LEU A 331 -13.50 -12.77 -8.20
N THR A 332 -14.38 -11.77 -8.02
CA THR A 332 -14.72 -10.77 -9.05
C THR A 332 -14.34 -9.37 -8.58
N TRP A 333 -13.52 -8.67 -9.35
CA TRP A 333 -13.27 -7.24 -9.19
C TRP A 333 -14.41 -6.44 -9.82
N ARG A 334 -14.96 -5.49 -9.07
CA ARG A 334 -15.91 -4.51 -9.57
C ARG A 334 -15.52 -3.09 -9.18
N GLN A 335 -15.94 -2.15 -9.99
CA GLN A 335 -15.94 -0.73 -9.67
C GLN A 335 -17.08 -0.02 -10.41
N GLN A 336 -17.81 0.84 -9.72
CA GLN A 336 -18.94 1.60 -10.24
C GLN A 336 -19.15 2.86 -9.40
N TYR A 337 -19.95 3.81 -9.88
CA TYR A 337 -20.42 4.91 -9.03
C TYR A 337 -21.69 4.50 -8.27
N LEU A 338 -21.76 4.83 -6.98
CA LEU A 338 -22.95 4.69 -6.14
C LEU A 338 -23.48 6.06 -5.73
N SER A 339 -24.75 6.34 -6.05
CA SER A 339 -25.39 7.62 -5.75
C SER A 339 -26.09 7.63 -4.38
N LEU A 340 -25.95 8.72 -3.64
CA LEU A 340 -26.74 9.06 -2.46
C LEU A 340 -27.34 10.46 -2.65
N GLY A 341 -28.62 10.53 -2.99
CA GLY A 341 -29.26 11.79 -3.37
C GLY A 341 -28.61 12.37 -4.63
N GLN A 342 -27.99 13.55 -4.50
CA GLN A 342 -27.24 14.21 -5.58
C GLN A 342 -25.74 13.85 -5.59
N ASP A 343 -25.21 13.27 -4.50
CA ASP A 343 -23.80 12.90 -4.42
C ASP A 343 -23.54 11.55 -5.09
N SER A 344 -22.39 11.40 -5.73
CA SER A 344 -22.00 10.15 -6.41
C SER A 344 -20.59 9.71 -6.01
N PHE A 345 -20.46 8.50 -5.45
CA PHE A 345 -19.24 7.99 -4.85
C PHE A 345 -18.61 6.88 -5.72
N PRO A 346 -17.33 7.00 -6.11
CA PRO A 346 -16.60 5.90 -6.73
C PRO A 346 -16.33 4.82 -5.68
N VAL A 347 -16.85 3.62 -5.93
CA VAL A 347 -16.63 2.43 -5.09
C VAL A 347 -15.92 1.36 -5.92
N THR A 348 -14.80 0.88 -5.40
CA THR A 348 -14.06 -0.28 -5.94
C THR A 348 -14.09 -1.40 -4.92
N TRP A 349 -14.53 -2.60 -5.30
CA TRP A 349 -14.67 -3.72 -4.38
C TRP A 349 -14.35 -5.06 -5.05
N LEU A 350 -14.10 -6.06 -4.21
CA LEU A 350 -13.97 -7.45 -4.61
C LEU A 350 -15.13 -8.25 -4.03
N GLU A 351 -15.89 -8.91 -4.90
CA GLU A 351 -16.90 -9.91 -4.53
C GLU A 351 -16.22 -11.28 -4.41
N ILE A 352 -16.32 -11.88 -3.22
CA ILE A 352 -15.63 -13.12 -2.85
C ILE A 352 -16.69 -14.17 -2.47
N ASN A 353 -16.66 -15.34 -3.10
CA ASN A 353 -17.43 -16.51 -2.70
C ASN A 353 -16.51 -17.50 -1.93
N PRO A 354 -16.46 -17.43 -0.59
CA PRO A 354 -15.57 -18.27 0.21
C PRO A 354 -16.01 -19.74 0.32
N ARG A 355 -17.12 -20.14 -0.34
CA ARG A 355 -17.53 -21.54 -0.52
C ARG A 355 -17.03 -22.12 -1.85
N THR A 356 -16.42 -21.31 -2.73
CA THR A 356 -15.72 -21.82 -3.90
C THR A 356 -14.43 -22.52 -3.45
N SER A 357 -14.23 -23.76 -3.92
CA SER A 357 -13.05 -24.55 -3.57
C SER A 357 -11.75 -23.78 -3.79
N GLY A 358 -10.85 -23.83 -2.81
CA GLY A 358 -9.57 -23.14 -2.81
C GLY A 358 -9.58 -21.72 -2.25
N ILE A 359 -10.70 -20.99 -2.18
CA ILE A 359 -10.69 -19.64 -1.58
C ILE A 359 -10.52 -19.73 -0.06
N LYS A 360 -9.46 -19.08 0.47
CA LYS A 360 -9.25 -18.88 1.90
C LYS A 360 -9.04 -17.40 2.21
N LEU A 361 -9.44 -16.99 3.41
CA LEU A 361 -9.16 -15.65 3.93
C LEU A 361 -8.37 -15.76 5.22
N LYS A 362 -7.32 -14.95 5.40
CA LYS A 362 -6.57 -14.86 6.65
C LYS A 362 -6.20 -13.42 6.97
N PRO A 363 -6.13 -13.02 8.25
CA PRO A 363 -5.50 -11.77 8.62
C PRO A 363 -4.01 -11.81 8.26
N ILE A 364 -3.52 -10.70 7.73
CA ILE A 364 -2.13 -10.51 7.31
C ILE A 364 -1.58 -9.25 7.99
N TRP A 365 -0.32 -9.27 8.39
CA TRP A 365 0.39 -8.14 8.99
C TRP A 365 1.85 -8.15 8.52
N THR A 366 2.63 -7.14 8.93
CA THR A 366 3.89 -6.80 8.27
C THR A 366 5.06 -7.74 8.54
N ASN A 367 5.04 -8.49 9.64
CA ASN A 367 6.12 -9.39 10.04
C ASN A 367 5.58 -10.49 10.95
N SER A 368 5.79 -11.77 10.60
CA SER A 368 5.40 -12.91 11.44
C SER A 368 5.97 -12.84 12.86
N ASP A 369 7.15 -12.25 13.00
CA ASP A 369 8.00 -12.40 14.18
C ASP A 369 7.71 -11.36 15.27
N THR A 370 6.88 -10.33 14.97
CA THR A 370 6.47 -9.31 15.94
C THR A 370 5.26 -8.49 15.48
N MET A 371 4.48 -8.01 16.46
CA MET A 371 3.38 -7.06 16.29
C MET A 371 3.83 -5.58 16.25
N ILE A 372 5.13 -5.32 16.10
CA ILE A 372 5.68 -3.96 15.93
C ILE A 372 6.00 -3.72 14.44
N GLY A 373 5.13 -3.03 13.71
CA GLY A 373 5.39 -2.74 12.30
C GLY A 373 4.29 -2.01 11.53
N THR A 374 4.72 -1.30 10.47
CA THR A 374 3.83 -0.81 9.39
C THR A 374 4.54 -0.91 8.04
N ALA A 375 3.81 -1.25 6.98
CA ALA A 375 4.29 -1.33 5.59
C ALA A 375 3.15 -1.08 4.60
N PRO A 376 3.41 -0.73 3.33
CA PRO A 376 2.37 -0.64 2.32
C PRO A 376 1.67 -2.00 2.13
N LEU A 377 0.34 -2.02 2.03
CA LEU A 377 -0.45 -3.27 1.94
C LEU A 377 0.06 -4.20 0.84
N VAL A 378 0.34 -3.63 -0.34
CA VAL A 378 0.90 -4.33 -1.51
C VAL A 378 2.14 -5.15 -1.16
N GLN A 379 3.06 -4.63 -0.34
CA GLN A 379 4.32 -5.29 -0.01
C GLN A 379 4.09 -6.60 0.76
N PHE A 380 3.36 -6.54 1.88
CA PHE A 380 3.18 -7.72 2.73
C PHE A 380 2.09 -8.68 2.23
N ALA A 381 1.17 -8.21 1.37
CA ALA A 381 0.27 -9.08 0.61
C ALA A 381 1.05 -9.92 -0.43
N GLN A 382 1.97 -9.31 -1.19
CA GLN A 382 2.86 -10.02 -2.12
C GLN A 382 3.77 -11.01 -1.39
N GLN A 383 4.42 -10.59 -0.29
CA GLN A 383 5.32 -11.45 0.50
C GLN A 383 4.60 -12.68 1.08
N GLN A 384 3.32 -12.56 1.44
CA GLN A 384 2.51 -13.68 1.93
C GLN A 384 1.77 -14.45 0.82
N THR A 385 2.00 -14.11 -0.46
CA THR A 385 1.34 -14.69 -1.66
C THR A 385 -0.20 -14.60 -1.68
N ALA A 386 -0.77 -13.58 -1.04
CA ALA A 386 -2.17 -13.24 -1.18
C ALA A 386 -2.48 -12.83 -2.64
N VAL A 387 -3.60 -13.30 -3.20
CA VAL A 387 -4.08 -12.84 -4.52
C VAL A 387 -4.75 -11.47 -4.42
N ALA A 388 -5.39 -11.19 -3.28
CA ALA A 388 -6.06 -9.93 -3.01
C ALA A 388 -5.98 -9.57 -1.52
N ALA A 389 -6.16 -8.30 -1.17
CA ALA A 389 -6.21 -7.87 0.22
C ALA A 389 -6.88 -6.49 0.37
N ILE A 390 -7.42 -6.22 1.56
CA ILE A 390 -7.78 -4.86 2.00
C ILE A 390 -7.05 -4.55 3.32
N ASN A 391 -6.76 -3.29 3.60
CA ASN A 391 -6.24 -2.86 4.91
C ASN A 391 -7.27 -3.14 6.02
N GLY A 392 -6.78 -3.40 7.24
CA GLY A 392 -7.58 -3.99 8.32
C GLY A 392 -7.91 -3.03 9.46
N GLY A 393 -7.61 -3.47 10.68
CA GLY A 393 -7.86 -2.76 11.93
C GLY A 393 -6.83 -1.68 12.26
N TYR A 394 -7.25 -0.75 13.12
CA TYR A 394 -6.47 0.42 13.54
C TYR A 394 -5.12 0.08 14.18
N PHE A 395 -4.19 1.02 14.10
CA PHE A 395 -2.85 0.97 14.69
C PHE A 395 -2.39 2.37 15.06
N ASN A 396 -1.45 2.48 15.99
CA ASN A 396 -0.80 3.75 16.30
C ASN A 396 0.37 3.95 15.32
N ARG A 397 0.27 4.95 14.43
CA ARG A 397 1.27 5.21 13.38
C ARG A 397 2.66 5.60 13.90
N ASN A 398 2.75 6.11 15.14
CA ASN A 398 4.00 6.64 15.70
C ASN A 398 4.88 5.50 16.23
N ASN A 399 4.34 4.65 17.10
CA ASN A 399 5.05 3.49 17.69
C ASN A 399 4.80 2.17 16.93
N ARG A 400 3.92 2.18 15.92
CA ARG A 400 3.66 1.07 14.98
C ARG A 400 3.01 -0.16 15.62
N LEU A 401 2.20 0.05 16.67
CA LEU A 401 1.56 -1.00 17.46
C LEU A 401 0.06 -1.16 17.12
N PRO A 402 -0.55 -2.35 17.28
CA PRO A 402 -1.96 -2.61 16.97
C PRO A 402 -2.91 -1.96 17.98
N LEU A 403 -4.09 -1.53 17.51
CA LEU A 403 -5.17 -0.92 18.31
C LEU A 403 -6.53 -1.61 18.08
N GLY A 404 -6.55 -2.94 18.16
CA GLY A 404 -7.77 -3.73 18.01
C GLY A 404 -7.52 -5.23 17.90
N ALA A 405 -8.60 -6.01 17.78
CA ALA A 405 -8.53 -7.45 17.68
C ALA A 405 -7.79 -7.91 16.42
N LEU A 406 -6.84 -8.82 16.58
CA LEU A 406 -6.25 -9.62 15.52
C LEU A 406 -6.11 -11.06 16.04
N ARG A 407 -6.92 -11.98 15.52
CA ARG A 407 -6.86 -13.42 15.81
C ARG A 407 -6.63 -14.16 14.50
N ARG A 408 -5.69 -15.09 14.45
CA ARG A 408 -5.43 -15.92 13.26
C ARG A 408 -5.10 -17.35 13.67
N ASP A 409 -5.65 -18.31 12.94
CA ASP A 409 -5.38 -19.74 13.17
C ASP A 409 -5.64 -20.09 14.67
N SER A 410 -6.71 -19.50 15.22
CA SER A 410 -7.15 -19.49 16.63
C SER A 410 -6.25 -18.77 17.65
N LEU A 411 -5.05 -18.34 17.30
CA LEU A 411 -4.13 -17.57 18.15
C LEU A 411 -4.50 -16.08 18.19
N TRP A 412 -4.50 -15.48 19.39
CA TRP A 412 -4.66 -14.04 19.59
C TRP A 412 -3.34 -13.29 19.40
N LEU A 413 -3.22 -12.56 18.30
CA LEU A 413 -2.06 -11.71 17.99
C LEU A 413 -2.20 -10.31 18.62
N SER A 414 -3.43 -9.78 18.71
CA SER A 414 -3.79 -8.56 19.47
C SER A 414 -5.22 -8.67 19.99
N GLY A 415 -5.48 -8.21 21.20
CA GLY A 415 -6.80 -8.23 21.83
C GLY A 415 -7.74 -7.11 21.34
N PRO A 416 -9.07 -7.30 21.45
CA PRO A 416 -10.05 -6.23 21.19
C PRO A 416 -9.91 -5.09 22.19
N ILE A 417 -10.39 -3.90 21.81
CA ILE A 417 -10.47 -2.73 22.66
C ILE A 417 -11.82 -2.03 22.49
N LEU A 418 -12.25 -1.30 23.52
CA LEU A 418 -13.36 -0.32 23.45
C LEU A 418 -14.72 -0.88 22.98
N ASN A 419 -14.94 -2.20 23.10
CA ASN A 419 -16.10 -2.93 22.57
C ASN A 419 -16.41 -2.64 21.10
N ARG A 420 -15.37 -2.47 20.28
CA ARG A 420 -15.48 -2.12 18.86
C ARG A 420 -15.97 -3.27 17.99
N GLY A 421 -16.55 -2.92 16.86
CA GLY A 421 -16.96 -3.84 15.80
C GLY A 421 -15.79 -4.68 15.29
N ALA A 422 -16.03 -5.98 15.13
CA ALA A 422 -15.10 -6.93 14.58
C ALA A 422 -15.80 -7.89 13.60
N ILE A 423 -15.06 -8.38 12.62
CA ILE A 423 -15.45 -9.48 11.75
C ILE A 423 -14.66 -10.73 12.14
N ALA A 424 -15.35 -11.85 12.22
CA ALA A 424 -14.81 -13.16 12.53
C ALA A 424 -15.23 -14.19 11.48
N TRP A 425 -14.36 -15.14 11.19
CA TRP A 425 -14.61 -16.17 10.18
C TRP A 425 -13.79 -17.46 10.39
N ASN A 426 -14.15 -18.50 9.65
CA ASN A 426 -13.47 -19.79 9.63
C ASN A 426 -13.21 -20.26 8.18
N ASP A 427 -12.39 -21.31 8.02
CA ASP A 427 -12.05 -21.93 6.74
C ASP A 427 -13.24 -22.64 6.05
N SER A 428 -14.42 -22.69 6.69
CA SER A 428 -15.68 -23.20 6.11
C SER A 428 -16.54 -22.11 5.45
N GLY A 429 -16.05 -20.86 5.37
CA GLY A 429 -16.77 -19.75 4.75
C GLY A 429 -17.98 -19.27 5.55
N GLN A 430 -17.97 -19.46 6.88
CA GLN A 430 -18.93 -18.86 7.80
C GLN A 430 -18.35 -17.55 8.38
N PHE A 431 -19.22 -16.57 8.63
CA PHE A 431 -18.83 -15.23 9.08
C PHE A 431 -19.77 -14.73 10.20
N TYR A 432 -19.22 -13.95 11.11
CA TYR A 432 -19.95 -13.20 12.12
C TYR A 432 -19.38 -11.78 12.22
N ILE A 433 -20.25 -10.78 12.35
CA ILE A 433 -19.87 -9.37 12.45
C ILE A 433 -20.71 -8.73 13.56
N ASP A 434 -20.05 -8.28 14.62
CA ASP A 434 -20.69 -7.69 15.81
C ASP A 434 -19.66 -6.90 16.64
N ARG A 435 -20.08 -6.32 17.76
CA ARG A 435 -19.18 -5.69 18.75
C ARG A 435 -18.51 -6.75 19.63
N LEU A 436 -17.21 -6.59 19.85
CA LEU A 436 -16.34 -7.61 20.46
C LEU A 436 -15.64 -7.07 21.71
N THR A 437 -15.76 -7.80 22.81
CA THR A 437 -14.94 -7.65 24.02
C THR A 437 -14.36 -9.00 24.41
N LEU A 438 -13.11 -9.02 24.88
CA LEU A 438 -12.46 -10.17 25.50
C LEU A 438 -12.42 -9.92 27.02
N GLN A 439 -12.90 -10.88 27.80
CA GLN A 439 -12.74 -10.91 29.24
C GLN A 439 -11.61 -11.87 29.60
N GLU A 440 -10.56 -11.36 30.23
CA GLU A 440 -9.49 -12.18 30.80
C GLU A 440 -9.33 -11.89 32.29
N SER A 441 -9.13 -12.92 33.12
CA SER A 441 -8.76 -12.77 34.53
C SER A 441 -7.66 -13.74 34.95
N ILE A 442 -6.81 -13.24 35.85
CA ILE A 442 -5.82 -14.00 36.60
C ILE A 442 -6.52 -14.55 37.83
N ILE A 443 -6.53 -15.88 37.99
CA ILE A 443 -6.92 -16.53 39.24
C ILE A 443 -5.63 -16.80 40.02
N VAL A 444 -5.54 -16.22 41.22
CA VAL A 444 -4.42 -16.41 42.16
C VAL A 444 -4.74 -17.51 43.18
N PRO A 445 -3.77 -18.05 43.94
CA PRO A 445 -4.02 -19.12 44.92
C PRO A 445 -5.11 -18.80 45.95
N ASN A 446 -5.24 -17.52 46.36
CA ASN A 446 -6.26 -17.03 47.28
C ASN A 446 -7.65 -16.81 46.63
N LYS A 447 -7.88 -17.30 45.41
CA LYS A 447 -9.11 -17.16 44.60
C LYS A 447 -9.54 -15.71 44.25
N VAL A 448 -8.67 -14.72 44.46
CA VAL A 448 -8.88 -13.37 43.92
C VAL A 448 -8.77 -13.43 42.39
N GLU A 449 -9.81 -12.99 41.69
CA GLU A 449 -9.77 -12.77 40.24
C GLU A 449 -9.31 -11.33 39.95
N LEU A 450 -8.14 -11.16 39.33
CA LEU A 450 -7.64 -9.87 38.87
C LEU A 450 -7.85 -9.71 37.36
N PRO A 451 -8.55 -8.67 36.88
CA PRO A 451 -8.88 -8.53 35.46
C PRO A 451 -7.67 -8.09 34.62
N ILE A 452 -7.38 -8.85 33.56
CA ILE A 452 -6.50 -8.43 32.47
C ILE A 452 -7.39 -7.65 31.48
N LEU A 453 -7.08 -6.37 31.29
CA LEU A 453 -7.86 -5.48 30.44
C LEU A 453 -7.40 -5.48 28.98
N TYR A 454 -6.13 -5.83 28.73
CA TYR A 454 -5.52 -5.78 27.39
C TYR A 454 -4.59 -6.97 27.13
N LEU A 455 -4.66 -7.54 25.93
CA LEU A 455 -3.79 -8.63 25.46
C LEU A 455 -3.03 -8.16 24.22
N ASN A 456 -1.70 -8.31 24.21
CA ASN A 456 -0.81 -8.01 23.07
C ASN A 456 -1.14 -6.68 22.36
N SER A 457 -1.41 -5.61 23.11
CA SER A 457 -1.99 -4.38 22.56
C SER A 457 -1.07 -3.15 22.68
N GLY A 458 -1.15 -2.27 21.68
CA GLY A 458 -0.60 -0.92 21.71
C GLY A 458 -1.54 0.12 22.32
N TYR A 459 -2.75 -0.28 22.76
CA TYR A 459 -3.67 0.61 23.46
C TYR A 459 -3.32 0.65 24.95
N VAL A 460 -2.75 1.78 25.38
CA VAL A 460 -2.20 1.97 26.72
C VAL A 460 -3.21 2.67 27.62
N GLN A 461 -3.54 2.05 28.75
CA GLN A 461 -4.34 2.58 29.86
C GLN A 461 -3.81 2.01 31.19
N SER A 462 -4.27 2.56 32.32
CA SER A 462 -4.06 1.96 33.65
C SER A 462 -4.75 0.60 33.77
N GLY A 463 -4.20 -0.32 34.58
CA GLY A 463 -4.71 -1.68 34.72
C GLY A 463 -3.65 -2.76 34.50
N ILE A 464 -4.10 -4.00 34.29
CA ILE A 464 -3.23 -5.13 33.96
C ILE A 464 -3.33 -5.41 32.45
N ALA A 465 -2.18 -5.59 31.80
CA ALA A 465 -2.11 -6.10 30.43
C ALA A 465 -1.21 -7.34 30.35
N ARG A 466 -1.43 -8.19 29.34
CA ARG A 466 -0.72 -9.45 29.12
C ARG A 466 -0.02 -9.43 27.76
N TYR A 467 1.26 -9.79 27.73
CA TYR A 467 2.07 -9.90 26.51
C TYR A 467 2.62 -11.31 26.36
N THR A 468 2.31 -11.94 25.24
CA THR A 468 2.64 -13.34 24.90
C THR A 468 3.66 -13.38 23.76
N PRO A 469 4.30 -14.53 23.44
CA PRO A 469 5.22 -14.64 22.30
C PRO A 469 4.65 -14.17 20.96
N ALA A 470 3.33 -14.15 20.79
CA ALA A 470 2.66 -13.58 19.62
C ALA A 470 2.87 -12.06 19.43
N TRP A 471 3.32 -11.34 20.46
CA TRP A 471 3.77 -9.94 20.37
C TRP A 471 5.17 -9.82 19.74
N GLY A 472 6.02 -10.82 19.95
CA GLY A 472 7.43 -10.88 19.60
C GLY A 472 8.28 -11.47 20.73
N ALA A 473 9.59 -11.59 20.50
CA ALA A 473 10.52 -12.17 21.48
C ALA A 473 10.73 -11.32 22.76
N THR A 474 10.46 -10.02 22.69
CA THR A 474 10.59 -9.08 23.81
C THR A 474 9.41 -8.12 23.89
N TYR A 475 9.21 -7.55 25.07
CA TYR A 475 8.33 -6.43 25.34
C TYR A 475 9.15 -5.26 25.91
N THR A 476 8.89 -4.03 25.46
CA THR A 476 9.48 -2.82 26.04
C THR A 476 8.37 -1.99 26.69
N PRO A 477 8.52 -1.51 27.94
CA PRO A 477 7.51 -0.74 28.67
C PRO A 477 6.90 0.40 27.86
N LEU A 478 5.58 0.54 27.94
CA LEU A 478 4.81 1.55 27.19
C LEU A 478 4.40 2.73 28.08
N THR A 479 4.46 2.59 29.41
CA THR A 479 4.49 3.68 30.38
C THR A 479 5.75 3.61 31.24
N ASP A 480 6.05 4.69 31.95
CA ASP A 480 7.06 4.68 33.01
C ASP A 480 6.55 3.85 34.20
N ASN A 481 7.48 3.26 34.97
CA ASN A 481 7.23 2.59 36.26
C ASN A 481 6.21 1.43 36.19
N GLU A 482 6.15 0.70 35.07
CA GLU A 482 5.39 -0.56 35.00
C GLU A 482 5.99 -1.61 35.94
N VAL A 483 5.15 -2.33 36.69
CA VAL A 483 5.58 -3.55 37.40
C VAL A 483 5.26 -4.75 36.53
N ILE A 484 6.25 -5.59 36.23
CA ILE A 484 6.18 -6.62 35.19
C ILE A 484 6.53 -7.98 35.80
N LEU A 485 5.57 -8.91 35.78
CA LEU A 485 5.77 -10.29 36.19
C LEU A 485 6.13 -11.15 35.00
N VAL A 486 7.23 -11.90 35.10
CA VAL A 486 7.63 -12.92 34.13
C VAL A 486 6.98 -14.23 34.53
N VAL A 487 6.09 -14.76 33.68
CA VAL A 487 5.36 -16.01 33.93
C VAL A 487 5.77 -17.07 32.91
N GLN A 488 6.14 -18.26 33.37
CA GLN A 488 6.51 -19.39 32.53
C GLN A 488 5.92 -20.67 33.12
N GLN A 489 5.37 -21.56 32.28
CA GLN A 489 4.70 -22.79 32.73
C GLN A 489 3.67 -22.55 33.86
N ASN A 490 2.91 -21.46 33.74
CA ASN A 490 1.92 -20.98 34.72
C ASN A 490 2.48 -20.59 36.11
N LYS A 491 3.80 -20.42 36.29
CA LYS A 491 4.42 -19.93 37.53
C LYS A 491 5.08 -18.56 37.32
N ILE A 492 4.97 -17.68 38.32
CA ILE A 492 5.75 -16.43 38.37
C ILE A 492 7.21 -16.78 38.63
N LEU A 493 8.11 -16.44 37.70
CA LEU A 493 9.55 -16.64 37.86
C LEU A 493 10.28 -15.39 38.37
N ASN A 494 9.81 -14.20 38.01
CA ASN A 494 10.45 -12.94 38.38
C ASN A 494 9.45 -11.77 38.41
N GLN A 495 9.79 -10.73 39.17
CA GLN A 495 9.07 -9.47 39.27
C GLN A 495 10.05 -8.31 39.02
N ILE A 496 9.78 -7.51 38.00
CA ILE A 496 10.64 -6.43 37.53
C ILE A 496 9.88 -5.11 37.66
N THR A 497 10.42 -4.15 38.41
CA THR A 497 9.99 -2.75 38.31
C THR A 497 10.73 -2.13 37.13
N ALA A 498 10.00 -1.84 36.05
CA ALA A 498 10.55 -1.14 34.90
C ALA A 498 10.87 0.32 35.25
N GLY A 499 11.88 0.88 34.58
CA GLY A 499 12.17 2.30 34.62
C GLY A 499 11.27 3.09 33.67
N LYS A 500 11.89 3.86 32.77
CA LYS A 500 11.21 4.74 31.82
C LYS A 500 10.76 4.01 30.55
N ALA A 501 9.66 4.49 29.96
CA ALA A 501 9.05 3.92 28.77
C ALA A 501 10.02 3.88 27.58
N GLY A 502 10.00 2.79 26.80
CA GLY A 502 10.79 2.64 25.59
C GLY A 502 12.27 2.27 25.77
N GLU A 503 12.78 2.16 27.01
CA GLU A 503 14.21 1.93 27.26
C GLU A 503 14.58 0.44 27.38
N THR A 504 14.19 -0.24 28.47
CA THR A 504 14.62 -1.63 28.73
C THR A 504 13.67 -2.66 28.11
N ALA A 505 14.17 -3.44 27.14
CA ALA A 505 13.44 -4.59 26.59
C ALA A 505 13.53 -5.82 27.51
N ILE A 506 12.40 -6.48 27.76
CA ILE A 506 12.25 -7.64 28.64
C ILE A 506 11.85 -8.86 27.79
N PRO A 507 12.56 -10.01 27.88
CA PRO A 507 12.21 -11.22 27.15
C PRO A 507 10.83 -11.77 27.50
N ILE A 508 10.10 -12.29 26.51
CA ILE A 508 8.85 -13.03 26.72
C ILE A 508 9.15 -14.54 26.65
N PRO A 509 8.91 -15.34 27.72
CA PRO A 509 9.14 -16.78 27.69
C PRO A 509 8.26 -17.48 26.65
N GLN A 510 8.83 -18.42 25.89
CA GLN A 510 8.16 -19.07 24.76
C GLN A 510 6.98 -19.97 25.19
N ASP A 511 7.09 -20.58 26.36
CA ASP A 511 6.08 -21.34 27.08
C ASP A 511 5.47 -20.53 28.25
N GLY A 512 5.29 -19.22 28.02
CA GLY A 512 4.86 -18.27 29.03
C GLY A 512 4.34 -16.94 28.48
N TYR A 513 4.38 -15.91 29.33
CA TYR A 513 3.92 -14.56 29.04
C TYR A 513 4.42 -13.57 30.10
N LEU A 514 4.31 -12.27 29.82
CA LEU A 514 4.47 -11.20 30.79
C LEU A 514 3.11 -10.66 31.23
N LEU A 515 3.01 -10.27 32.50
CA LEU A 515 1.89 -9.47 33.03
C LEU A 515 2.42 -8.10 33.45
N THR A 516 1.95 -7.05 32.79
CA THR A 516 2.39 -5.66 32.99
C THR A 516 1.31 -4.88 33.74
N PHE A 517 1.63 -4.39 34.93
CA PHE A 517 0.74 -3.65 35.80
C PHE A 517 1.05 -2.15 35.68
N ARG A 518 0.02 -1.35 35.37
CA ARG A 518 0.13 0.09 35.09
C ARG A 518 -0.75 0.93 36.01
N GLY A 519 -0.25 2.10 36.40
CA GLY A 519 -0.96 3.02 37.31
C GLY A 519 -1.29 2.35 38.63
N LEU A 520 -2.51 2.54 39.14
CA LEU A 520 -2.93 1.98 40.44
C LEU A 520 -2.86 0.44 40.51
N ALA A 521 -2.79 -0.26 39.37
CA ALA A 521 -2.68 -1.72 39.36
C ALA A 521 -1.32 -2.23 39.89
N THR A 522 -0.26 -1.40 39.96
CA THR A 522 1.04 -1.85 40.50
C THR A 522 0.97 -2.36 41.93
N ALA A 523 0.05 -1.83 42.75
CA ALA A 523 -0.22 -2.31 44.10
C ALA A 523 -0.70 -3.79 44.13
N ASN A 524 -1.43 -4.24 43.10
CA ASN A 524 -1.88 -5.63 43.01
C ASN A 524 -0.71 -6.59 42.76
N ALA A 525 0.38 -6.14 42.13
CA ALA A 525 1.57 -6.96 41.90
C ALA A 525 2.34 -7.26 43.20
N LEU A 526 2.10 -6.52 44.30
CA LEU A 526 2.66 -6.84 45.62
C LEU A 526 2.02 -8.10 46.24
N GLN A 527 0.85 -8.53 45.74
CA GLN A 527 0.14 -9.73 46.18
C GLN A 527 0.56 -11.00 45.41
N LEU A 528 1.50 -10.87 44.46
CA LEU A 528 1.84 -11.88 43.45
C LEU A 528 3.29 -12.32 43.58
N THR A 529 3.57 -13.14 44.59
CA THR A 529 4.91 -13.61 44.93
C THR A 529 5.51 -14.55 43.87
N VAL A 530 6.83 -14.48 43.69
CA VAL A 530 7.59 -15.44 42.87
C VAL A 530 7.35 -16.88 43.36
N ASN A 531 7.32 -17.83 42.42
CA ASN A 531 6.88 -19.22 42.54
C ASN A 531 5.36 -19.44 42.71
N SER A 532 4.53 -18.41 42.90
CA SER A 532 3.07 -18.58 42.86
C SER A 532 2.61 -19.05 41.48
N THR A 533 1.63 -19.97 41.48
CA THR A 533 0.97 -20.46 40.27
C THR A 533 -0.22 -19.56 39.90
N ILE A 534 -0.35 -19.25 38.61
CA ILE A 534 -1.41 -18.45 38.02
C ILE A 534 -2.26 -19.35 37.11
N GLN A 535 -3.58 -19.19 37.14
CA GLN A 535 -4.45 -19.67 36.06
C GLN A 535 -5.05 -18.48 35.31
N ILE A 536 -5.21 -18.60 33.98
CA ILE A 536 -5.85 -17.59 33.14
C ILE A 536 -7.21 -18.11 32.68
N LYS A 537 -8.25 -17.35 33.01
CA LYS A 537 -9.63 -17.52 32.52
C LYS A 537 -9.84 -16.52 31.39
N SER A 538 -10.30 -16.96 30.22
CA SER A 538 -10.39 -16.14 29.01
C SER A 538 -11.62 -16.52 28.18
N SER A 539 -12.44 -15.53 27.80
CA SER A 539 -13.65 -15.70 26.99
C SER A 539 -14.06 -14.42 26.25
N THR A 540 -14.81 -14.56 25.17
CA THR A 540 -15.41 -13.41 24.46
C THR A 540 -16.83 -13.10 24.95
N ILE A 541 -17.14 -11.81 25.08
CA ILE A 541 -18.52 -11.33 25.19
C ILE A 541 -19.13 -11.35 23.77
N SER A 542 -20.35 -11.87 23.67
CA SER A 542 -20.80 -12.65 22.51
C SER A 542 -19.91 -13.88 22.28
N THR A 543 -20.33 -15.01 22.84
CA THR A 543 -19.60 -16.28 22.80
C THR A 543 -19.49 -16.89 21.40
N GLU A 544 -20.28 -16.41 20.45
CA GLU A 544 -20.20 -16.80 19.03
C GLU A 544 -18.82 -16.51 18.43
N PHE A 545 -18.12 -15.46 18.88
CA PHE A 545 -16.75 -15.17 18.44
C PHE A 545 -15.76 -16.30 18.73
N ASN A 546 -16.01 -17.15 19.74
CA ASN A 546 -15.12 -18.28 20.07
C ASN A 546 -15.07 -19.33 18.94
N ARG A 547 -16.14 -19.46 18.13
CA ARG A 547 -16.31 -20.44 17.04
C ARG A 547 -15.41 -20.20 15.82
N TYR A 548 -14.71 -19.07 15.77
CA TYR A 548 -14.01 -18.57 14.59
C TYR A 548 -12.50 -18.48 14.79
N SER A 549 -11.74 -19.13 13.91
CA SER A 549 -10.27 -19.16 13.94
C SER A 549 -9.62 -17.83 13.54
N HIS A 550 -10.34 -16.97 12.83
CA HIS A 550 -9.86 -15.67 12.37
C HIS A 550 -10.77 -14.54 12.85
N ILE A 551 -10.18 -13.44 13.32
CA ILE A 551 -10.89 -12.22 13.76
C ILE A 551 -10.06 -10.99 13.39
N VAL A 552 -10.72 -9.94 12.87
CA VAL A 552 -10.17 -8.59 12.72
C VAL A 552 -11.15 -7.58 13.33
N GLY A 553 -10.69 -6.82 14.32
CA GLY A 553 -11.41 -5.71 14.94
C GLY A 553 -11.02 -4.38 14.33
N ALA A 554 -12.01 -3.53 14.05
CA ALA A 554 -11.80 -2.19 13.54
C ALA A 554 -12.88 -1.25 14.10
N GLY A 555 -14.00 -1.11 13.39
CA GLY A 555 -15.17 -0.33 13.81
C GLY A 555 -15.24 1.06 13.16
N PRO A 556 -16.39 1.74 13.26
CA PRO A 556 -17.62 1.25 13.90
C PRO A 556 -18.33 0.13 13.13
N LEU A 557 -19.17 -0.64 13.83
CA LEU A 557 -20.15 -1.53 13.19
C LEU A 557 -21.15 -0.68 12.39
N LEU A 558 -21.34 -0.97 11.11
CA LEU A 558 -22.18 -0.17 10.20
C LEU A 558 -23.58 -0.78 10.06
N LEU A 559 -23.65 -2.07 9.71
CA LEU A 559 -24.89 -2.78 9.40
C LEU A 559 -25.00 -4.08 10.18
N ARG A 560 -26.23 -4.41 10.60
CA ARG A 560 -26.63 -5.72 11.12
C ARG A 560 -28.01 -6.06 10.56
N ASN A 561 -28.20 -7.25 10.00
CA ASN A 561 -29.47 -7.70 9.41
C ASN A 561 -30.08 -6.69 8.41
N ARG A 562 -29.24 -6.09 7.55
CA ARG A 562 -29.51 -4.98 6.61
C ARG A 562 -29.87 -3.63 7.25
N GLN A 563 -30.00 -3.53 8.56
CA GLN A 563 -30.30 -2.28 9.27
C GLN A 563 -29.01 -1.52 9.64
N ILE A 564 -29.06 -0.18 9.59
CA ILE A 564 -27.96 0.67 10.05
C ILE A 564 -27.93 0.67 11.59
N VAL A 565 -26.80 0.27 12.16
CA VAL A 565 -26.56 0.14 13.62
C VAL A 565 -25.33 0.91 14.07
N LEU A 566 -24.99 1.96 13.29
CA LEU A 566 -23.86 2.85 13.50
C LEU A 566 -23.98 3.60 14.83
N ASP A 567 -23.21 3.14 15.82
CA ASP A 567 -22.97 3.85 17.07
C ASP A 567 -21.46 3.97 17.32
N ALA A 568 -20.87 4.99 16.69
CA ALA A 568 -19.46 5.31 16.87
C ALA A 568 -19.16 5.90 18.28
N LYS A 569 -20.18 6.33 19.04
CA LYS A 569 -20.00 6.87 20.40
C LYS A 569 -19.98 5.77 21.46
N GLY A 570 -20.83 4.74 21.32
CA GLY A 570 -20.73 3.50 22.09
C GLY A 570 -19.36 2.84 21.92
N GLU A 571 -18.88 2.76 20.67
CA GLU A 571 -17.56 2.20 20.28
C GLU A 571 -16.35 3.15 20.52
N LYS A 572 -16.58 4.24 21.27
CA LYS A 572 -15.56 5.18 21.76
C LYS A 572 -14.65 5.76 20.65
N PHE A 573 -15.26 6.23 19.56
CA PHE A 573 -14.61 7.12 18.61
C PHE A 573 -14.81 8.60 19.02
N SER A 574 -13.85 9.45 18.66
CA SER A 574 -13.88 10.88 18.96
C SER A 574 -14.79 11.66 17.99
N ASP A 575 -15.30 12.80 18.42
CA ASP A 575 -16.15 13.69 17.60
C ASP A 575 -15.49 14.06 16.28
N ALA A 576 -14.17 14.34 16.32
CA ALA A 576 -13.37 14.64 15.14
C ALA A 576 -13.38 13.50 14.10
N PHE A 577 -13.30 12.24 14.53
CA PHE A 577 -13.38 11.08 13.63
C PHE A 577 -14.80 10.83 13.12
N ILE A 578 -15.81 11.10 13.97
CA ILE A 578 -17.22 10.89 13.65
C ILE A 578 -17.71 11.91 12.60
N ALA A 579 -17.27 13.16 12.72
CA ALA A 579 -17.54 14.23 11.75
C ALA A 579 -16.67 14.16 10.48
N GLU A 580 -15.68 13.27 10.42
CA GLU A 580 -14.70 13.23 9.32
C GLU A 580 -15.32 12.79 7.99
N LYS A 581 -15.10 13.58 6.93
CA LYS A 581 -15.32 13.17 5.53
C LYS A 581 -14.01 12.65 4.96
N ALA A 582 -13.89 11.32 4.84
CA ALA A 582 -12.65 10.66 4.43
C ALA A 582 -12.94 9.50 3.47
N VAL A 583 -11.91 9.07 2.72
CA VAL A 583 -11.89 7.76 2.06
C VAL A 583 -12.13 6.67 3.12
N ARG A 584 -12.92 5.63 2.83
CA ARG A 584 -13.24 4.56 3.78
C ARG A 584 -12.95 3.18 3.20
N SER A 585 -12.51 2.26 4.06
CA SER A 585 -12.46 0.83 3.77
C SER A 585 -13.60 0.13 4.50
N GLY A 586 -14.30 -0.78 3.84
CA GLY A 586 -15.42 -1.52 4.41
C GLY A 586 -15.36 -3.00 4.07
N ILE A 587 -15.91 -3.83 4.95
CA ILE A 587 -16.08 -5.27 4.74
C ILE A 587 -17.50 -5.70 5.12
N CYS A 588 -18.12 -6.56 4.34
CA CYS A 588 -19.48 -7.02 4.62
C CYS A 588 -19.80 -8.43 4.11
N THR A 589 -20.83 -9.02 4.72
CA THR A 589 -21.55 -10.19 4.21
C THR A 589 -22.73 -9.73 3.36
N THR A 590 -23.05 -10.46 2.29
CA THR A 590 -24.18 -10.21 1.39
C THR A 590 -25.28 -11.25 1.58
N ALA A 591 -26.47 -11.03 0.99
CA ALA A 591 -27.60 -11.96 1.09
C ALA A 591 -27.33 -13.36 0.49
N THR A 592 -26.38 -13.48 -0.45
CA THR A 592 -25.95 -14.77 -1.02
C THR A 592 -24.88 -15.48 -0.16
N GLY A 593 -24.55 -14.93 1.01
CA GLY A 593 -23.45 -15.40 1.86
C GLY A 593 -22.06 -15.11 1.28
N ASN A 594 -21.95 -14.34 0.19
CA ASN A 594 -20.66 -13.86 -0.31
C ASN A 594 -20.14 -12.73 0.57
N LEU A 595 -18.82 -12.56 0.60
CA LEU A 595 -18.15 -11.44 1.24
C LEU A 595 -17.86 -10.35 0.19
N ALA A 596 -17.96 -9.08 0.58
CA ALA A 596 -17.43 -7.96 -0.18
C ALA A 596 -16.40 -7.19 0.65
N ILE A 597 -15.27 -6.83 0.04
CA ILE A 597 -14.28 -5.89 0.59
C ILE A 597 -14.18 -4.69 -0.35
N ALA A 598 -14.42 -3.48 0.17
CA ALA A 598 -14.68 -2.28 -0.62
C ALA A 598 -13.83 -1.09 -0.15
N ALA A 599 -13.30 -0.33 -1.11
CA ALA A 599 -12.74 1.00 -0.92
C ALA A 599 -13.71 2.03 -1.50
N VAL A 600 -14.12 3.01 -0.68
CA VAL A 600 -15.01 4.10 -1.06
C VAL A 600 -14.22 5.41 -1.01
N HIS A 601 -14.08 6.05 -2.17
CA HIS A 601 -13.23 7.24 -2.32
C HIS A 601 -14.02 8.56 -2.25
N ASN A 602 -13.35 9.68 -2.51
CA ASN A 602 -13.96 10.99 -2.63
C ASN A 602 -15.13 10.98 -3.62
N ARG A 603 -16.27 11.57 -3.24
CA ARG A 603 -17.40 11.77 -4.16
C ARG A 603 -16.98 12.67 -5.34
N ALA A 604 -17.65 12.52 -6.48
CA ALA A 604 -17.40 13.32 -7.68
C ALA A 604 -17.41 14.82 -7.34
N GLY A 605 -16.28 15.52 -7.57
CA GLY A 605 -16.13 16.94 -7.25
C GLY A 605 -16.04 17.31 -5.76
N GLY A 606 -15.95 16.34 -4.84
CA GLY A 606 -16.04 16.60 -3.39
C GLY A 606 -15.14 15.72 -2.51
N ALA A 607 -15.51 15.63 -1.23
CA ALA A 607 -14.80 14.84 -0.22
C ALA A 607 -15.37 13.41 -0.07
N GLY A 608 -14.66 12.53 0.63
CA GLY A 608 -15.13 11.18 0.96
C GLY A 608 -16.39 11.14 1.83
N PRO A 609 -16.94 9.94 2.07
CA PRO A 609 -18.10 9.79 2.94
C PRO A 609 -17.77 9.98 4.43
N THR A 610 -18.74 10.54 5.14
CA THR A 610 -18.94 10.35 6.58
C THR A 610 -19.23 8.88 6.89
N LEU A 611 -19.19 8.50 8.17
CA LEU A 611 -19.55 7.14 8.60
C LEU A 611 -21.01 6.77 8.25
N ALA A 612 -21.93 7.74 8.29
CA ALA A 612 -23.33 7.54 7.96
C ALA A 612 -23.54 7.28 6.45
N GLU A 613 -22.95 8.12 5.59
CA GLU A 613 -22.93 7.91 4.15
C GLU A 613 -22.25 6.57 3.80
N HIS A 614 -21.17 6.19 4.50
CA HIS A 614 -20.53 4.90 4.27
C HIS A 614 -21.43 3.71 4.65
N ALA A 615 -22.19 3.80 5.75
CA ALA A 615 -23.18 2.77 6.11
C ALA A 615 -24.26 2.62 5.03
N GLN A 616 -24.76 3.73 4.49
CA GLN A 616 -25.73 3.74 3.38
C GLN A 616 -25.14 3.17 2.08
N LEU A 617 -23.91 3.53 1.71
CA LEU A 617 -23.22 3.00 0.53
C LEU A 617 -23.01 1.48 0.63
N MET A 618 -22.65 0.97 1.81
CA MET A 618 -22.55 -0.47 2.04
C MET A 618 -23.94 -1.14 1.95
N GLN A 619 -25.01 -0.48 2.42
CA GLN A 619 -26.38 -1.00 2.29
C GLN A 619 -26.83 -1.08 0.81
N LEU A 620 -26.50 -0.06 0.01
CA LEU A 620 -26.72 -0.04 -1.45
C LEU A 620 -25.87 -1.09 -2.19
N LEU A 621 -24.67 -1.40 -1.70
CA LEU A 621 -23.82 -2.50 -2.20
C LEU A 621 -24.43 -3.90 -1.93
N GLY A 622 -25.59 -3.98 -1.25
CA GLY A 622 -26.31 -5.22 -0.97
C GLY A 622 -25.89 -5.92 0.33
N CYS A 623 -25.08 -5.26 1.16
CA CYS A 623 -24.60 -5.81 2.43
C CYS A 623 -25.75 -6.09 3.43
N VAL A 624 -25.58 -7.15 4.22
CA VAL A 624 -26.46 -7.59 5.31
C VAL A 624 -25.85 -7.25 6.66
N ASN A 625 -24.60 -7.63 6.90
CA ASN A 625 -23.82 -7.20 8.06
C ASN A 625 -22.52 -6.57 7.56
N ALA A 626 -22.14 -5.40 8.06
CA ALA A 626 -21.01 -4.62 7.54
C ALA A 626 -20.26 -3.88 8.64
N LEU A 627 -18.94 -3.75 8.44
CA LEU A 627 -17.98 -3.17 9.37
C LEU A 627 -17.10 -2.15 8.64
N ASN A 628 -16.89 -0.98 9.26
CA ASN A 628 -15.88 -0.02 8.82
C ASN A 628 -14.47 -0.50 9.26
N LEU A 629 -13.52 -0.46 8.34
CA LEU A 629 -12.09 -0.73 8.55
C LEU A 629 -11.31 0.61 8.62
N ASP A 630 -9.99 0.56 8.83
CA ASP A 630 -9.18 1.78 8.89
C ASP A 630 -9.24 2.57 7.55
N GLY A 631 -9.16 3.90 7.62
CA GLY A 631 -9.61 4.80 6.54
C GLY A 631 -8.54 5.74 5.98
N GLY A 632 -9.00 6.75 5.23
CA GLY A 632 -8.20 7.89 4.78
C GLY A 632 -7.02 7.49 3.88
N SER A 633 -5.80 7.63 4.40
CA SER A 633 -4.58 7.20 3.71
C SER A 633 -4.27 5.71 3.88
N SER A 634 -4.80 5.04 4.91
CA SER A 634 -4.68 3.58 5.09
C SER A 634 -5.50 2.79 4.06
N THR A 635 -6.64 3.35 3.60
CA THR A 635 -7.49 2.69 2.60
C THR A 635 -6.71 2.28 1.38
N SER A 636 -6.63 0.97 1.15
CA SER A 636 -5.96 0.38 0.01
C SER A 636 -6.56 -0.99 -0.29
N LEU A 637 -6.87 -1.25 -1.56
CA LEU A 637 -7.45 -2.50 -2.05
C LEU A 637 -6.52 -3.11 -3.10
N TYR A 638 -5.88 -4.21 -2.72
CA TYR A 638 -4.87 -4.92 -3.50
C TYR A 638 -5.47 -6.11 -4.26
N LEU A 639 -5.00 -6.35 -5.48
CA LEU A 639 -5.30 -7.53 -6.32
C LEU A 639 -4.12 -7.78 -7.29
N GLY A 640 -3.64 -9.02 -7.39
CA GLY A 640 -2.78 -9.45 -8.51
C GLY A 640 -1.48 -8.65 -8.73
N GLY A 641 -0.89 -8.08 -7.68
CA GLY A 641 0.31 -7.24 -7.75
C GLY A 641 0.07 -5.73 -7.77
N GLN A 642 -1.18 -5.25 -7.88
CA GLN A 642 -1.53 -3.82 -7.96
C GLN A 642 -2.46 -3.38 -6.83
N LEU A 643 -2.48 -2.08 -6.53
CA LEU A 643 -3.64 -1.44 -5.90
C LEU A 643 -4.67 -1.10 -7.00
N LEU A 644 -5.94 -1.33 -6.71
CA LEU A 644 -7.06 -1.08 -7.63
C LEU A 644 -7.66 0.31 -7.46
N ASP A 645 -7.61 0.85 -6.25
CA ASP A 645 -8.39 2.01 -5.81
C ASP A 645 -7.62 3.34 -5.86
N ARG A 646 -6.28 3.31 -5.80
CA ARG A 646 -5.42 4.52 -5.72
C ARG A 646 -3.99 4.29 -6.21
N SER A 647 -3.29 5.37 -6.55
CA SER A 647 -1.84 5.32 -6.85
C SER A 647 -1.03 4.93 -5.59
N PRO A 648 -0.04 4.01 -5.67
CA PRO A 648 0.63 3.46 -4.48
C PRO A 648 1.34 4.47 -3.58
N ASN A 649 1.88 5.55 -4.14
CA ASN A 649 2.50 6.67 -3.40
C ASN A 649 1.52 7.46 -2.52
N THR A 650 0.21 7.32 -2.76
CA THR A 650 -0.85 7.96 -1.94
C THR A 650 -1.34 7.07 -0.79
N ALA A 651 -0.94 5.79 -0.76
CA ALA A 651 -1.32 4.84 0.27
C ALA A 651 -0.31 4.88 1.43
N ALA A 652 -0.81 4.93 2.66
CA ALA A 652 0.01 4.90 3.86
C ALA A 652 0.58 3.50 4.14
N ARG A 653 1.58 3.46 5.01
CA ARG A 653 2.03 2.22 5.65
C ARG A 653 0.99 1.81 6.69
N VAL A 654 0.42 0.61 6.56
CA VAL A 654 -0.56 0.04 7.49
C VAL A 654 0.06 -1.10 8.31
N HIS A 655 -0.52 -1.41 9.46
CA HIS A 655 -0.06 -2.52 10.30
C HIS A 655 -0.58 -3.88 9.81
N ASN A 656 -1.86 -3.97 9.43
CA ASN A 656 -2.53 -5.23 9.12
C ASN A 656 -3.57 -5.07 8.01
N GLY A 657 -4.04 -6.20 7.50
CA GLY A 657 -5.04 -6.35 6.45
C GLY A 657 -5.75 -7.69 6.51
N ILE A 658 -6.74 -7.86 5.64
CA ILE A 658 -7.44 -9.12 5.39
C ILE A 658 -7.02 -9.59 4.01
N GLY A 659 -6.25 -10.68 3.96
CA GLY A 659 -5.74 -11.28 2.73
C GLY A 659 -6.65 -12.41 2.25
N VAL A 660 -6.82 -12.49 0.92
CA VAL A 660 -7.50 -13.56 0.20
C VAL A 660 -6.43 -14.39 -0.52
N PHE A 661 -6.56 -15.70 -0.42
CA PHE A 661 -5.64 -16.69 -0.96
C PHE A 661 -6.41 -17.69 -1.83
N LEU A 662 -5.75 -18.21 -2.85
CA LEU A 662 -6.23 -19.37 -3.61
C LEU A 662 -5.42 -20.60 -3.21
N GLY A 663 -6.10 -21.72 -3.07
CA GLY A 663 -5.50 -23.04 -2.91
C GLY A 663 -4.71 -23.46 -4.15
N LYS A 664 -3.94 -24.54 -3.98
CA LYS A 664 -3.32 -25.27 -5.08
C LYS A 664 -4.30 -26.30 -5.65
#